data_AF-A0A8D2N0F5-F1
#
_entry.id   AF-A0A8D2N0F5-F1
#
_cell.length_a   1.000
_cell.length_b   1.000
_cell.length_c   1.000
_cell.angle_alpha   90.00
_cell.angle_beta   90.00
_cell.angle_gamma   90.00
#
_symmetry.space_group_name_H-M   'P 1'
#
loop_
_entity.id
_entity.type
_entity.pdbx_description
1 polymer ?
#
loop_
_entity_poly.entity_id
_entity_poly.type
_entity_poly.pdbx_seq_one_letter_code
_entity_poly.pdbx_strand_id
1 'polypeptide(L)'
;VTHYKQYPPNTSKVYSYFECREKKTENSKLKKLKYEETVFYGLQYILNKYLKGKVVTKEKIKEAKEVYREHFQDDVFNEKGWNYILEKYDGHLPIEIKAVPEGSVIPRGNVLFTVENTDPECYWLTNWIETILVQSWYPITVATNSREQKKILAKYLLETSGSLEGLEYKLHDFGYRGVSSQETAGIGASAHLVNFKGTDTVAGIALIKKYYGTKDPVPGYSVPAAEHSTITAWGKDHEKDAFEHIVTQFSSVPVSVVSDSYDIYNACEKIWGDDLRHIIEARSPEAPLIIRPDSGNPLDTVLKVLEILGKRFPITENSKGYKLLPPYLRVIQGDGVDINTLQEIVEGMKKNKWSIENIAFGSGGALLQKLTRDLLNCSFKCSYVVTNGLGINVFKDPVADPNKRSKKGRLSLHRTPAGEYVTLEEGKGDLEEYGQDLLHTVFKNGKVFAIFVFATCGGFRGETALLVSCEGVVNKTVTAAFSYPFRLNTAVFSAPDPKGCGGTWTDVCLVGDFSSSAQFFVALAALVFVYCVTALVVYIGYNHVYQHNKKFPLTDLAISVLIAFLWLVSTFVWANALADIKVSTGASIVPGIESCKAPGTTCHFLSVTRMGILNVSVVFGLLNMILWAGNIWLIYKDTNLHSQWNRISESPTERV
;
A
#
# COMPACT_ATOMS: atom_id res chain seq x y z
N VAL A 1 -15.29 25.75 8.91
CA VAL A 1 -16.53 26.56 9.03
C VAL A 1 -16.36 27.97 8.51
N THR A 2 -15.50 28.80 9.09
CA THR A 2 -15.44 30.25 8.82
C THR A 2 -14.53 30.67 7.66
N HIS A 3 -13.59 29.80 7.23
CA HIS A 3 -12.53 30.16 6.28
C HIS A 3 -13.01 30.61 4.90
N TYR A 4 -14.22 30.23 4.46
CA TYR A 4 -14.75 30.69 3.18
C TYR A 4 -14.90 32.23 3.11
N LYS A 5 -15.09 32.91 4.25
CA LYS A 5 -15.11 34.39 4.33
C LYS A 5 -13.71 35.02 4.39
N GLN A 6 -12.65 34.21 4.51
CA GLN A 6 -11.28 34.69 4.77
C GLN A 6 -10.36 34.56 3.55
N TYR A 7 -10.65 33.64 2.64
CA TYR A 7 -9.92 33.57 1.38
C TYR A 7 -10.07 34.89 0.61
N PRO A 8 -9.06 35.28 -0.18
CA PRO A 8 -9.16 36.46 -1.02
C PRO A 8 -10.45 36.45 -1.87
N PRO A 9 -11.11 37.60 -2.05
CA PRO A 9 -12.21 37.70 -3.00
C PRO A 9 -11.77 37.22 -4.39
N ASN A 10 -12.69 36.61 -5.14
CA ASN A 10 -12.45 36.03 -6.48
C ASN A 10 -11.41 34.89 -6.52
N THR A 11 -11.17 34.19 -5.40
CA THR A 11 -10.46 32.90 -5.43
C THR A 11 -11.33 31.83 -6.07
N SER A 12 -10.79 31.18 -7.11
CA SER A 12 -11.46 30.09 -7.86
C SER A 12 -10.79 28.73 -7.68
N LYS A 13 -9.55 28.69 -7.20
CA LYS A 13 -8.86 27.44 -6.90
C LYS A 13 -8.04 27.58 -5.62
N VAL A 14 -8.11 26.54 -4.79
CA VAL A 14 -7.20 26.29 -3.68
C VAL A 14 -6.63 24.89 -3.89
N TYR A 15 -5.31 24.82 -3.94
CA TYR A 15 -4.54 23.60 -4.09
C TYR A 15 -3.64 23.44 -2.86
N SER A 16 -3.75 22.28 -2.23
CA SER A 16 -3.05 21.94 -1.01
C SER A 16 -2.37 20.59 -1.13
N TYR A 17 -1.40 20.32 -0.26
CA TYR A 17 -0.61 19.11 -0.28
C TYR A 17 -0.35 18.60 1.13
N PHE A 18 -0.02 17.32 1.24
CA PHE A 18 0.41 16.65 2.46
C PHE A 18 1.83 16.10 2.34
N GLU A 19 2.61 16.25 3.40
CA GLU A 19 3.96 15.71 3.53
C GLU A 19 4.25 15.27 4.97
N CYS A 20 5.21 14.36 5.15
CA CYS A 20 5.91 14.15 6.41
C CYS A 20 7.17 15.01 6.41
N ARG A 21 7.14 16.18 7.06
CA ARG A 21 8.18 17.20 6.90
C ARG A 21 9.56 16.74 7.35
N GLU A 22 10.58 17.17 6.63
CA GLU A 22 11.95 17.05 7.12
C GLU A 22 12.15 17.96 8.36
N LYS A 23 13.00 17.51 9.27
CA LYS A 23 13.36 18.20 10.50
C LYS A 23 14.86 18.14 10.55
N LYS A 24 15.52 19.30 10.46
CA LYS A 24 16.96 19.40 10.67
C LYS A 24 17.21 19.06 12.14
N THR A 25 17.57 17.81 12.43
CA THR A 25 18.03 17.43 13.76
C THR A 25 19.39 18.06 13.99
N GLU A 26 19.52 18.87 15.04
CA GLU A 26 20.82 19.13 15.63
C GLU A 26 21.43 17.80 16.06
N ASN A 27 22.73 17.61 15.81
CA ASN A 27 23.48 16.39 16.14
C ASN A 27 23.67 16.18 17.67
N SER A 28 22.84 16.78 18.52
CA SER A 28 23.01 16.76 19.97
C SER A 28 22.16 15.67 20.65
N LYS A 29 22.90 14.70 21.20
CA LYS A 29 22.57 13.75 22.28
C LYS A 29 21.67 12.53 21.97
N LEU A 30 22.36 11.39 22.07
CA LEU A 30 21.93 9.98 22.07
C LEU A 30 21.32 9.42 20.77
N LYS A 31 21.68 8.16 20.50
CA LYS A 31 21.25 7.28 19.40
C LYS A 31 19.72 7.13 19.33
N LYS A 32 18.96 8.19 19.06
CA LYS A 32 17.54 8.07 18.73
C LYS A 32 17.43 7.69 17.25
N LEU A 33 16.70 6.61 16.99
CA LEU A 33 16.41 6.15 15.63
C LEU A 33 15.81 7.31 14.81
N LYS A 34 16.38 7.55 13.62
CA LYS A 34 15.91 8.61 12.72
C LYS A 34 14.91 8.01 11.73
N TYR A 35 13.68 8.53 11.74
CA TYR A 35 12.68 8.22 10.72
C TYR A 35 12.98 9.02 9.45
N GLU A 36 13.85 8.50 8.59
CA GLU A 36 14.28 9.16 7.34
C GLU A 36 13.27 8.97 6.21
N GLU A 37 12.55 7.84 6.22
CA GLU A 37 11.54 7.46 5.23
C GLU A 37 10.23 7.07 5.93
N THR A 38 9.12 7.18 5.19
CA THR A 38 7.78 6.91 5.71
C THR A 38 7.01 5.99 4.77
N VAL A 39 6.22 5.08 5.34
CA VAL A 39 5.31 4.20 4.59
C VAL A 39 3.99 4.94 4.39
N PHE A 40 3.63 5.24 3.15
CA PHE A 40 2.34 5.85 2.85
C PHE A 40 1.23 4.80 2.89
N TYR A 41 0.28 4.92 3.82
CA TYR A 41 -0.82 3.97 4.01
C TYR A 41 -2.00 4.63 4.73
N GLY A 42 -3.24 4.21 4.41
CA GLY A 42 -4.46 4.60 5.13
C GLY A 42 -5.35 5.65 4.45
N LEU A 43 -4.93 6.25 3.33
CA LEU A 43 -5.73 7.24 2.62
C LEU A 43 -7.00 6.60 2.04
N GLN A 44 -6.90 5.43 1.41
CA GLN A 44 -7.99 4.68 0.80
C GLN A 44 -9.12 4.38 1.78
N TYR A 45 -8.79 4.08 3.03
CA TYR A 45 -9.77 3.95 4.11
C TYR A 45 -10.59 5.24 4.27
N ILE A 46 -9.91 6.39 4.38
CA ILE A 46 -10.54 7.69 4.56
C ILE A 46 -11.41 8.04 3.34
N LEU A 47 -10.89 7.84 2.13
CA LEU A 47 -11.62 8.10 0.88
C LEU A 47 -12.92 7.30 0.83
N ASN A 48 -12.87 6.00 1.15
CA ASN A 48 -14.01 5.10 1.07
C ASN A 48 -15.01 5.28 2.21
N LYS A 49 -14.55 5.56 3.42
CA LYS A 49 -15.45 5.66 4.58
C LYS A 49 -16.10 7.04 4.68
N TYR A 50 -15.38 8.10 4.34
CA TYR A 50 -15.79 9.46 4.69
C TYR A 50 -16.06 10.38 3.49
N LEU A 51 -15.43 10.17 2.34
CA LEU A 51 -15.46 11.16 1.24
C LEU A 51 -16.25 10.71 0.01
N LYS A 52 -16.31 9.40 -0.28
CA LYS A 52 -16.97 8.91 -1.50
C LYS A 52 -18.49 8.95 -1.43
N GLY A 53 -19.12 9.07 -2.59
CA GLY A 53 -20.57 9.03 -2.77
C GLY A 53 -21.27 10.31 -2.31
N LYS A 54 -22.55 10.17 -1.99
CA LYS A 54 -23.41 11.24 -1.48
C LYS A 54 -23.16 11.47 0.00
N VAL A 55 -22.25 12.39 0.30
CA VAL A 55 -21.85 12.72 1.69
C VAL A 55 -22.62 13.90 2.26
N VAL A 56 -23.24 14.72 1.40
CA VAL A 56 -24.09 15.86 1.76
C VAL A 56 -25.56 15.51 1.57
N THR A 57 -26.40 15.83 2.56
CA THR A 57 -27.87 15.71 2.49
C THR A 57 -28.52 16.94 3.12
N LYS A 58 -29.81 17.18 2.84
CA LYS A 58 -30.53 18.33 3.43
C LYS A 58 -30.52 18.29 4.96
N GLU A 59 -30.66 17.09 5.52
CA GLU A 59 -30.68 16.84 6.96
C GLU A 59 -29.33 17.17 7.57
N LYS A 60 -28.22 16.74 6.95
CA LYS A 60 -26.86 17.06 7.41
C LYS A 60 -26.56 18.56 7.36
N ILE A 61 -27.05 19.26 6.34
CA ILE A 61 -26.88 20.72 6.23
C ILE A 61 -27.66 21.42 7.34
N LYS A 62 -28.91 21.02 7.58
CA LYS A 62 -29.76 21.56 8.64
C LYS A 62 -29.14 21.35 10.02
N GLU A 63 -28.77 20.11 10.33
CA GLU A 63 -28.10 19.74 11.59
C GLU A 63 -26.82 20.56 11.78
N ALA A 64 -25.95 20.63 10.76
CA ALA A 64 -24.72 21.41 10.83
C ALA A 64 -25.00 22.91 11.10
N LYS A 65 -26.02 23.48 10.45
CA LYS A 65 -26.41 24.87 10.68
C LYS A 65 -26.86 25.12 12.12
N GLU A 66 -27.70 24.24 12.66
CA GLU A 66 -28.19 24.33 14.04
C GLU A 66 -27.03 24.21 15.05
N VAL A 67 -26.19 23.19 14.89
CA VAL A 67 -25.00 22.99 15.74
C VAL A 67 -24.05 24.17 15.67
N TYR A 68 -23.74 24.66 14.46
CA TYR A 68 -22.79 25.77 14.31
C TYR A 68 -23.34 27.11 14.78
N ARG A 69 -24.65 27.35 14.64
CA ARG A 69 -25.30 28.54 15.21
C ARG A 69 -25.10 28.58 16.72
N GLU A 70 -25.38 27.48 17.42
CA GLU A 70 -25.17 27.40 18.87
C GLU A 70 -23.68 27.46 19.24
N HIS A 71 -22.82 26.76 18.48
CA HIS A 71 -21.39 26.72 18.78
C HIS A 71 -20.70 28.09 18.63
N PHE A 72 -21.05 28.86 17.61
CA PHE A 72 -20.46 30.17 17.32
C PHE A 72 -21.25 31.34 17.91
N GLN A 73 -22.49 31.10 18.35
CA GLN A 73 -23.45 32.15 18.69
C GLN A 73 -23.62 33.16 17.53
N ASP A 74 -23.48 32.67 16.28
CA ASP A 74 -23.54 33.45 15.04
C ASP A 74 -23.90 32.56 13.83
N ASP A 75 -24.53 33.16 12.81
CA ASP A 75 -24.91 32.48 11.57
C ASP A 75 -23.75 32.43 10.53
N VAL A 76 -22.59 31.95 10.97
CA VAL A 76 -21.36 31.94 10.15
C VAL A 76 -21.22 30.74 9.22
N PHE A 77 -22.10 29.73 9.32
CA PHE A 77 -22.01 28.51 8.51
C PHE A 77 -22.28 28.77 7.01
N ASN A 78 -21.45 28.20 6.13
CA ASN A 78 -21.61 28.31 4.67
C ASN A 78 -22.73 27.41 4.12
N GLU A 79 -23.96 27.61 4.57
CA GLU A 79 -25.13 26.85 4.14
C GLU A 79 -25.33 26.91 2.62
N LYS A 80 -25.10 28.07 1.99
CA LYS A 80 -25.21 28.25 0.53
C LYS A 80 -24.22 27.35 -0.22
N GLY A 81 -22.95 27.36 0.17
CA GLY A 81 -21.93 26.51 -0.44
C GLY A 81 -22.22 25.01 -0.30
N TRP A 82 -22.75 24.59 0.84
CA TRP A 82 -23.14 23.19 1.05
C TRP A 82 -24.38 22.79 0.25
N ASN A 83 -25.40 23.65 0.16
CA ASN A 83 -26.56 23.41 -0.70
C ASN A 83 -26.17 23.36 -2.18
N TYR A 84 -25.24 24.20 -2.63
CA TYR A 84 -24.70 24.13 -3.99
C TYR A 84 -24.11 22.77 -4.32
N ILE A 85 -23.31 22.19 -3.41
CA ILE A 85 -22.75 20.83 -3.60
C ILE A 85 -23.87 19.78 -3.65
N LEU A 86 -24.89 19.91 -2.80
CA LEU A 86 -26.05 19.02 -2.79
C LEU A 86 -26.82 19.07 -4.12
N GLU A 87 -27.13 20.27 -4.61
CA GLU A 87 -27.96 20.48 -5.79
C GLU A 87 -27.21 20.18 -7.10
N LYS A 88 -25.97 20.66 -7.23
CA LYS A 88 -25.18 20.53 -8.47
C LYS A 88 -24.53 19.16 -8.63
N TYR A 89 -24.11 18.54 -7.53
CA TYR A 89 -23.33 17.30 -7.54
C TYR A 89 -24.02 16.13 -6.84
N ASP A 90 -25.31 16.23 -6.55
CA ASP A 90 -26.05 15.24 -5.74
C ASP A 90 -25.30 14.89 -4.43
N GLY A 91 -24.71 15.91 -3.81
CA GLY A 91 -23.95 15.76 -2.56
C GLY A 91 -22.60 15.06 -2.67
N HIS A 92 -22.07 14.85 -3.89
CA HIS A 92 -20.71 14.37 -4.13
C HIS A 92 -19.71 15.54 -4.06
N LEU A 93 -18.56 15.32 -3.42
CA LEU A 93 -17.56 16.38 -3.24
C LEU A 93 -16.81 16.68 -4.55
N PRO A 94 -16.85 17.92 -5.09
CA PRO A 94 -16.10 18.34 -6.28
C PRO A 94 -14.63 18.65 -5.92
N ILE A 95 -13.92 17.59 -5.53
CA ILE A 95 -12.49 17.59 -5.18
C ILE A 95 -11.78 16.57 -6.06
N GLU A 96 -10.54 16.85 -6.42
CA GLU A 96 -9.57 15.89 -6.94
C GLU A 96 -8.46 15.66 -5.91
N ILE A 97 -8.13 14.39 -5.65
CA ILE A 97 -7.01 13.98 -4.81
C ILE A 97 -6.08 13.12 -5.64
N LYS A 98 -4.81 13.52 -5.72
CA LYS A 98 -3.72 12.69 -6.28
C LYS A 98 -2.82 12.21 -5.16
N ALA A 99 -2.42 10.95 -5.18
CA ALA A 99 -1.59 10.37 -4.13
C ALA A 99 -0.56 9.39 -4.71
N VAL A 100 0.56 9.26 -4.01
CA VAL A 100 1.51 8.15 -4.23
C VAL A 100 0.82 6.81 -3.89
N PRO A 101 1.13 5.69 -4.55
CA PRO A 101 0.51 4.41 -4.23
C PRO A 101 0.73 4.01 -2.76
N GLU A 102 -0.30 3.49 -2.09
CA GLU A 102 -0.15 2.97 -0.74
C GLU A 102 0.83 1.78 -0.69
N GLY A 103 1.59 1.69 0.40
CA GLY A 103 2.72 0.77 0.54
C GLY A 103 4.05 1.37 0.05
N SER A 104 4.04 2.50 -0.66
CA SER A 104 5.27 3.19 -1.07
C SER A 104 6.05 3.69 0.14
N VAL A 105 7.38 3.54 0.08
CA VAL A 105 8.31 4.05 1.09
C VAL A 105 8.96 5.31 0.55
N ILE A 106 8.61 6.46 1.13
CA ILE A 106 8.97 7.79 0.62
C ILE A 106 9.81 8.55 1.66
N PRO A 107 10.98 9.10 1.28
CA PRO A 107 11.77 9.97 2.13
C PRO A 107 10.98 11.17 2.64
N ARG A 108 11.25 11.61 3.86
CA ARG A 108 10.62 12.82 4.45
C ARG A 108 10.85 14.05 3.56
N GLY A 109 9.96 15.04 3.68
CA GLY A 109 10.02 16.28 2.90
C GLY A 109 9.52 16.15 1.45
N ASN A 110 8.92 15.01 1.09
CA ASN A 110 8.27 14.79 -0.19
C ASN A 110 6.74 14.86 -0.10
N VAL A 111 6.11 15.29 -1.19
CA VAL A 111 4.65 15.27 -1.32
C VAL A 111 4.14 13.84 -1.39
N LEU A 112 3.15 13.51 -0.56
CA LEU A 112 2.51 12.18 -0.54
C LEU A 112 1.15 12.21 -1.23
N PHE A 113 0.39 13.28 -1.02
CA PHE A 113 -0.84 13.53 -1.76
C PHE A 113 -1.15 15.02 -1.88
N THR A 114 -1.97 15.36 -2.87
CA THR A 114 -2.41 16.71 -3.19
C THR A 114 -3.92 16.74 -3.31
N VAL A 115 -4.52 17.89 -3.03
CA VAL A 115 -5.97 18.11 -2.98
C VAL A 115 -6.29 19.43 -3.64
N GLU A 116 -7.25 19.43 -4.56
CA GLU A 116 -7.75 20.65 -5.19
C GLU A 116 -9.26 20.58 -5.46
N ASN A 117 -9.91 21.74 -5.45
CA ASN A 117 -11.29 21.86 -5.92
C ASN A 117 -11.36 21.78 -7.44
N THR A 118 -12.36 21.05 -7.92
CA THR A 118 -12.65 20.88 -9.36
C THR A 118 -13.74 21.85 -9.86
N ASP A 119 -14.45 22.50 -8.94
CA ASP A 119 -15.42 23.57 -9.22
C ASP A 119 -15.02 24.88 -8.53
N PRO A 120 -15.03 26.03 -9.24
CA PRO A 120 -14.66 27.32 -8.68
C PRO A 120 -15.43 27.75 -7.42
N GLU A 121 -16.72 27.44 -7.32
CA GLU A 121 -17.57 27.79 -6.16
C GLU A 121 -17.19 27.00 -4.89
N CYS A 122 -16.38 25.95 -5.06
CA CYS A 122 -15.96 25.05 -3.99
C CYS A 122 -14.51 25.27 -3.53
N TYR A 123 -13.92 26.45 -3.79
CA TYR A 123 -12.54 26.78 -3.38
C TYR A 123 -12.28 26.55 -1.88
N TRP A 124 -13.29 26.80 -1.03
CA TRP A 124 -13.21 26.65 0.43
C TRP A 124 -13.19 25.18 0.88
N LEU A 125 -13.58 24.24 0.01
CA LEU A 125 -13.74 22.83 0.33
C LEU A 125 -12.38 22.12 0.46
N THR A 126 -11.36 22.54 -0.29
CA THR A 126 -10.02 21.91 -0.29
C THR A 126 -9.45 21.79 1.13
N ASN A 127 -9.50 22.87 1.91
CA ASN A 127 -9.03 22.86 3.30
C ASN A 127 -10.13 22.53 4.32
N TRP A 128 -11.41 22.45 3.92
CA TRP A 128 -12.44 21.91 4.81
C TRP A 128 -12.13 20.46 5.20
N ILE A 129 -11.70 19.66 4.21
CA ILE A 129 -11.37 18.25 4.41
C ILE A 129 -9.94 18.03 4.93
N GLU A 130 -9.20 19.10 5.25
CA GLU A 130 -7.86 19.01 5.84
C GLU A 130 -7.88 18.15 7.11
N THR A 131 -8.79 18.42 8.04
CA THR A 131 -8.80 17.76 9.35
C THR A 131 -8.98 16.24 9.22
N ILE A 132 -9.90 15.78 8.37
CA ILE A 132 -10.15 14.35 8.17
C ILE A 132 -9.03 13.67 7.38
N LEU A 133 -8.45 14.34 6.37
CA LEU A 133 -7.33 13.80 5.60
C LEU A 133 -6.04 13.73 6.41
N VAL A 134 -5.78 14.73 7.27
CA VAL A 134 -4.57 14.76 8.11
C VAL A 134 -4.55 13.60 9.09
N GLN A 135 -5.70 13.03 9.50
CA GLN A 135 -5.75 11.81 10.32
C GLN A 135 -5.02 10.60 9.69
N SER A 136 -4.73 10.64 8.38
CA SER A 136 -3.80 9.70 7.74
C SER A 136 -2.40 9.66 8.37
N TRP A 137 -2.02 10.67 9.17
CA TRP A 137 -0.79 10.64 9.97
C TRP A 137 -0.69 9.38 10.84
N TYR A 138 -1.81 8.91 11.39
CA TYR A 138 -1.86 7.78 12.31
C TYR A 138 -1.45 6.47 11.64
N PRO A 139 -2.14 6.00 10.57
CA PRO A 139 -1.71 4.79 9.85
C PRO A 139 -0.31 4.91 9.23
N ILE A 140 0.07 6.09 8.71
CA ILE A 140 1.43 6.33 8.20
C ILE A 140 2.47 6.10 9.30
N THR A 141 2.23 6.65 10.49
CA THR A 141 3.17 6.58 11.60
C THR A 141 3.25 5.17 12.18
N VAL A 142 2.11 4.47 12.35
CA VAL A 142 2.10 3.08 12.81
C VAL A 142 2.84 2.17 11.81
N ALA A 143 2.51 2.25 10.52
CA ALA A 143 3.16 1.44 9.48
C ALA A 143 4.67 1.72 9.41
N THR A 144 5.07 2.99 9.53
CA THR A 144 6.48 3.39 9.53
C THR A 144 7.23 2.89 10.77
N ASN A 145 6.70 3.15 11.98
CA ASN A 145 7.30 2.69 13.24
C ASN A 145 7.40 1.16 13.30
N SER A 146 6.37 0.46 12.86
CA SER A 146 6.38 -0.99 12.73
C SER A 146 7.44 -1.46 11.73
N ARG A 147 7.61 -0.79 10.58
CA ARG A 147 8.64 -1.14 9.59
C ARG A 147 10.06 -0.91 10.11
N GLU A 148 10.30 0.17 10.87
CA GLU A 148 11.60 0.42 11.49
C GLU A 148 11.96 -0.65 12.53
N GLN A 149 10.98 -1.12 13.33
CA GLN A 149 11.17 -2.28 14.19
C GLN A 149 11.47 -3.56 13.40
N LYS A 150 10.82 -3.76 12.24
CA LYS A 150 11.12 -4.87 11.32
C LYS A 150 12.56 -4.82 10.81
N LYS A 151 13.11 -3.64 10.50
CA LYS A 151 14.52 -3.49 10.09
C LYS A 151 15.48 -3.91 11.19
N ILE A 152 15.21 -3.51 12.44
CA ILE A 152 16.00 -3.93 13.61
C ILE A 152 15.97 -5.45 13.71
N LEU A 153 14.77 -6.05 13.75
CA LEU A 153 14.62 -7.51 13.84
C LEU A 153 15.32 -8.24 12.69
N ALA A 154 15.14 -7.78 11.45
CA ALA A 154 15.77 -8.39 10.28
C ALA A 154 17.30 -8.37 10.37
N LYS A 155 17.88 -7.24 10.78
CA LYS A 155 19.33 -7.10 10.96
C LYS A 155 19.85 -8.11 11.98
N TYR A 156 19.29 -8.13 13.19
CA TYR A 156 19.80 -8.99 14.26
C TYR A 156 19.48 -10.46 14.01
N LEU A 157 18.35 -10.79 13.37
CA LEU A 157 18.04 -12.15 12.97
C LEU A 157 19.03 -12.65 11.92
N LEU A 158 19.34 -11.86 10.90
CA LEU A 158 20.31 -12.23 9.86
C LEU A 158 21.73 -12.38 10.44
N GLU A 159 22.14 -11.49 11.34
CA GLU A 159 23.45 -11.55 12.00
C GLU A 159 23.59 -12.78 12.92
N THR A 160 22.51 -13.20 13.58
CA THR A 160 22.54 -14.28 14.59
C THR A 160 22.12 -15.65 14.07
N SER A 161 21.41 -15.73 12.94
CA SER A 161 20.93 -16.99 12.34
C SER A 161 21.42 -17.22 10.90
N GLY A 162 21.74 -16.15 10.16
CA GLY A 162 22.00 -16.23 8.72
C GLY A 162 20.75 -16.31 7.84
N SER A 163 19.55 -16.25 8.42
CA SER A 163 18.26 -16.31 7.72
C SER A 163 17.33 -15.17 8.17
N LEU A 164 16.24 -14.95 7.43
CA LEU A 164 15.11 -14.09 7.82
C LEU A 164 13.84 -14.89 8.12
N GLU A 165 13.94 -16.22 8.19
CA GLU A 165 12.82 -17.11 8.47
C GLU A 165 12.11 -16.74 9.78
N GLY A 166 10.78 -16.64 9.72
CA GLY A 166 9.93 -16.29 10.86
C GLY A 166 9.89 -14.80 11.18
N LEU A 167 10.63 -13.93 10.48
CA LEU A 167 10.62 -12.47 10.69
C LEU A 167 9.20 -11.89 10.67
N GLU A 168 8.33 -12.39 9.79
CA GLU A 168 6.94 -11.95 9.66
C GLU A 168 6.08 -12.15 10.92
N TYR A 169 6.51 -12.98 11.87
CA TYR A 169 5.80 -13.23 13.14
C TYR A 169 6.59 -12.76 14.37
N LYS A 170 7.73 -12.07 14.20
CA LYS A 170 8.59 -11.67 15.34
C LYS A 170 8.12 -10.42 16.09
N LEU A 171 7.14 -9.68 15.57
CA LEU A 171 6.50 -8.59 16.29
C LEU A 171 4.99 -8.77 16.17
N HIS A 172 4.35 -9.15 17.27
CA HIS A 172 2.93 -9.40 17.40
C HIS A 172 2.23 -8.21 18.02
N ASP A 173 1.11 -7.81 17.43
CA ASP A 173 0.32 -6.69 17.94
C ASP A 173 -0.58 -7.10 19.11
N PHE A 174 -0.27 -6.54 20.29
CA PHE A 174 -1.05 -6.67 21.54
C PHE A 174 -1.82 -5.38 21.89
N GLY A 175 -1.99 -4.47 20.93
CA GLY A 175 -2.38 -3.09 21.16
C GLY A 175 -3.88 -2.84 21.36
N TYR A 176 -4.75 -3.83 21.11
CA TYR A 176 -6.21 -3.62 21.06
C TYR A 176 -6.76 -2.89 22.30
N ARG A 177 -6.39 -3.34 23.51
CA ARG A 177 -6.86 -2.71 24.76
C ARG A 177 -6.18 -1.38 25.08
N GLY A 178 -5.04 -1.10 24.45
CA GLY A 178 -4.19 0.05 24.73
C GLY A 178 -4.43 1.26 23.83
N VAL A 179 -5.30 1.15 22.84
CA VAL A 179 -5.63 2.27 21.93
C VAL A 179 -6.82 3.08 22.43
N SER A 180 -6.95 4.31 21.92
CA SER A 180 -7.99 5.26 22.34
C SER A 180 -9.41 4.98 21.83
N SER A 181 -9.59 4.12 20.82
CA SER A 181 -10.91 3.78 20.30
C SER A 181 -10.92 2.48 19.48
N GLN A 182 -12.12 1.93 19.23
CA GLN A 182 -12.33 0.77 18.35
C GLN A 182 -11.90 1.05 16.90
N GLU A 183 -12.16 2.26 16.40
CA GLU A 183 -11.73 2.64 15.06
C GLU A 183 -10.21 2.78 14.97
N THR A 184 -9.58 3.35 16.01
CA THR A 184 -8.13 3.41 16.15
C THR A 184 -7.52 2.00 16.16
N ALA A 185 -8.13 1.04 16.86
CA ALA A 185 -7.68 -0.35 16.89
C ALA A 185 -7.65 -0.95 15.48
N GLY A 186 -8.72 -0.78 14.71
CA GLY A 186 -8.80 -1.28 13.34
C GLY A 186 -7.74 -0.67 12.43
N ILE A 187 -7.57 0.66 12.47
CA ILE A 187 -6.61 1.37 11.61
C ILE A 187 -5.16 1.06 12.01
N GLY A 188 -4.88 1.02 13.31
CA GLY A 188 -3.54 0.76 13.83
C GLY A 188 -3.09 -0.66 13.51
N ALA A 189 -3.94 -1.65 13.80
CA ALA A 189 -3.65 -3.04 13.49
C ALA A 189 -3.48 -3.28 11.99
N SER A 190 -4.31 -2.65 11.15
CA SER A 190 -4.17 -2.77 9.68
C SER A 190 -2.85 -2.19 9.18
N ALA A 191 -2.39 -1.09 9.78
CA ALA A 191 -1.11 -0.47 9.46
C ALA A 191 0.09 -1.31 9.91
N HIS A 192 -0.01 -2.00 11.05
CA HIS A 192 1.02 -2.95 11.48
C HIS A 192 1.12 -4.16 10.54
N LEU A 193 -0.03 -4.69 10.08
CA LEU A 193 -0.12 -5.83 9.16
C LEU A 193 0.43 -5.57 7.75
N VAL A 194 0.78 -4.33 7.42
CA VAL A 194 1.61 -4.01 6.24
C VAL A 194 2.99 -4.68 6.35
N ASN A 195 3.50 -4.86 7.57
CA ASN A 195 4.86 -5.32 7.84
C ASN A 195 4.92 -6.73 8.42
N PHE A 196 3.95 -7.12 9.25
CA PHE A 196 3.94 -8.40 9.98
C PHE A 196 2.63 -9.15 9.78
N LYS A 197 2.57 -10.39 10.26
CA LYS A 197 1.41 -11.27 10.15
C LYS A 197 0.81 -11.66 11.51
N GLY A 198 1.38 -11.24 12.63
CA GLY A 198 0.89 -11.53 13.97
C GLY A 198 0.05 -10.40 14.58
N THR A 199 -1.20 -10.66 14.97
CA THR A 199 -2.02 -9.68 15.68
C THR A 199 -3.12 -10.33 16.53
N ASP A 200 -3.34 -9.79 17.74
CA ASP A 200 -4.52 -10.06 18.56
C ASP A 200 -5.59 -8.96 18.43
N THR A 201 -5.28 -7.89 17.70
CA THR A 201 -6.20 -6.78 17.42
C THR A 201 -7.11 -7.12 16.24
N VAL A 202 -8.10 -7.96 16.49
CA VAL A 202 -9.04 -8.51 15.48
C VAL A 202 -9.71 -7.44 14.61
N ALA A 203 -9.91 -6.21 15.13
CA ALA A 203 -10.46 -5.09 14.38
C ALA A 203 -9.73 -4.79 13.07
N GLY A 204 -8.40 -5.02 13.02
CA GLY A 204 -7.59 -4.80 11.80
C GLY A 204 -7.98 -5.71 10.65
N ILE A 205 -8.34 -6.97 10.94
CA ILE A 205 -8.74 -7.96 9.93
C ILE A 205 -10.01 -7.49 9.19
N ALA A 206 -11.01 -7.04 9.94
CA ALA A 206 -12.26 -6.56 9.38
C ALA A 206 -12.07 -5.30 8.52
N LEU A 207 -11.21 -4.37 8.96
CA LEU A 207 -10.89 -3.17 8.21
C LEU A 207 -10.22 -3.51 6.88
N ILE A 208 -9.17 -4.36 6.90
CA ILE A 208 -8.47 -4.78 5.68
C ILE A 208 -9.44 -5.44 4.71
N LYS A 209 -10.23 -6.42 5.17
CA LYS A 209 -11.19 -7.14 4.32
C LYS A 209 -12.18 -6.21 3.63
N LYS A 210 -12.65 -5.17 4.34
CA LYS A 210 -13.65 -4.24 3.82
C LYS A 210 -13.08 -3.18 2.87
N TYR A 211 -11.88 -2.68 3.14
CA TYR A 211 -11.35 -1.49 2.46
C TYR A 211 -10.16 -1.76 1.54
N TYR A 212 -9.49 -2.90 1.64
CA TYR A 212 -8.28 -3.23 0.89
C TYR A 212 -8.38 -4.59 0.19
N GLY A 213 -8.75 -5.63 0.93
CA GLY A 213 -8.80 -7.01 0.47
C GLY A 213 -7.44 -7.72 0.54
N THR A 214 -7.48 -9.05 0.65
CA THR A 214 -6.33 -9.95 0.58
C THR A 214 -6.69 -11.14 -0.30
N LYS A 215 -5.68 -11.77 -0.92
CA LYS A 215 -5.87 -13.06 -1.60
C LYS A 215 -6.17 -14.16 -0.58
N ASP A 216 -5.42 -14.17 0.52
CA ASP A 216 -5.64 -15.11 1.62
C ASP A 216 -6.90 -14.72 2.42
N PRO A 217 -7.55 -15.68 3.10
CA PRO A 217 -8.80 -15.41 3.83
C PRO A 217 -8.68 -14.31 4.89
N VAL A 218 -7.50 -14.19 5.50
CA VAL A 218 -7.17 -13.19 6.52
C VAL A 218 -5.74 -12.63 6.33
N PRO A 219 -5.51 -11.35 6.67
CA PRO A 219 -4.19 -10.72 6.60
C PRO A 219 -3.26 -11.05 7.77
N GLY A 220 -3.82 -11.52 8.90
CA GLY A 220 -3.10 -11.72 10.15
C GLY A 220 -3.60 -12.94 10.90
N TYR A 221 -2.72 -13.49 11.73
CA TYR A 221 -2.88 -14.75 12.43
C TYR A 221 -2.53 -14.57 13.92
N SER A 222 -3.03 -15.48 14.74
CA SER A 222 -2.66 -15.61 16.14
C SER A 222 -2.62 -17.08 16.54
N VAL A 223 -2.19 -17.34 17.77
CA VAL A 223 -2.09 -18.66 18.39
C VAL A 223 -2.78 -18.63 19.76
N PRO A 224 -3.24 -19.77 20.29
CA PRO A 224 -3.73 -19.82 21.66
C PRO A 224 -2.71 -19.26 22.65
N ALA A 225 -3.18 -18.40 23.56
CA ALA A 225 -2.35 -17.77 24.57
C ALA A 225 -3.10 -17.67 25.90
N ALA A 226 -2.37 -17.87 26.99
CA ALA A 226 -2.86 -17.61 28.34
C ALA A 226 -2.75 -16.11 28.69
N GLU A 227 -3.61 -15.66 29.61
CA GLU A 227 -3.45 -14.39 30.33
C GLU A 227 -3.44 -14.65 31.85
N HIS A 228 -3.09 -13.65 32.65
CA HIS A 228 -2.95 -13.84 34.10
C HIS A 228 -4.22 -14.40 34.76
N SER A 229 -5.40 -14.04 34.28
CA SER A 229 -6.67 -14.56 34.83
C SER A 229 -6.78 -16.08 34.70
N THR A 230 -6.39 -16.66 33.56
CA THR A 230 -6.48 -18.10 33.30
C THR A 230 -5.48 -18.91 34.10
N ILE A 231 -4.39 -18.29 34.57
CA ILE A 231 -3.41 -18.92 35.47
C ILE A 231 -3.85 -18.76 36.93
N THR A 232 -4.11 -17.52 37.34
CA THR A 232 -4.41 -17.17 38.75
C THR A 232 -5.74 -17.72 39.24
N ALA A 233 -6.69 -18.03 38.35
CA ALA A 233 -7.95 -18.69 38.70
C ALA A 233 -7.79 -20.07 39.36
N TRP A 234 -6.65 -20.74 39.16
CA TRP A 234 -6.32 -22.00 39.82
C TRP A 234 -5.82 -21.80 41.26
N GLY A 235 -5.48 -20.57 41.63
CA GLY A 235 -4.78 -20.27 42.88
C GLY A 235 -3.27 -20.47 42.76
N LYS A 236 -2.50 -19.81 43.63
CA LYS A 236 -1.04 -19.77 43.55
C LYS A 236 -0.38 -21.14 43.64
N ASP A 237 -0.88 -22.00 44.53
CA ASP A 237 -0.31 -23.32 44.75
C ASP A 237 -0.58 -24.30 43.59
N HIS A 238 -1.42 -23.90 42.63
CA HIS A 238 -1.82 -24.67 41.46
C HIS A 238 -1.38 -24.03 40.12
N GLU A 239 -0.36 -23.17 40.13
CA GLU A 239 0.20 -22.59 38.89
C GLU A 239 0.67 -23.68 37.92
N LYS A 240 1.31 -24.74 38.44
CA LYS A 240 1.69 -25.92 37.65
C LYS A 240 0.49 -26.59 36.99
N ASP A 241 -0.61 -26.76 37.73
CA ASP A 241 -1.79 -27.46 37.21
C ASP A 241 -2.45 -26.64 36.08
N ALA A 242 -2.46 -25.30 36.22
CA ALA A 242 -2.89 -24.40 35.15
C ALA A 242 -2.01 -24.54 33.89
N PHE A 243 -0.70 -24.57 34.07
CA PHE A 243 0.28 -24.74 33.00
C PHE A 243 0.09 -26.07 32.26
N GLU A 244 0.04 -27.18 33.00
CA GLU A 244 -0.18 -28.53 32.48
C GLU A 244 -1.51 -28.63 31.71
N HIS A 245 -2.58 -28.09 32.28
CA HIS A 245 -3.88 -28.05 31.65
C HIS A 245 -3.81 -27.36 30.27
N ILE A 246 -3.26 -26.15 30.21
CA ILE A 246 -3.24 -25.32 28.99
C ILE A 246 -2.40 -25.98 27.89
N VAL A 247 -1.19 -26.45 28.20
CA VAL A 247 -0.33 -27.06 27.17
C VAL A 247 -0.86 -28.40 26.68
N THR A 248 -1.66 -29.08 27.49
CA THR A 248 -2.38 -30.31 27.11
C THR A 248 -3.57 -30.01 26.20
N GLN A 249 -4.37 -28.98 26.52
CA GLN A 249 -5.48 -28.53 25.66
C GLN A 249 -4.99 -28.08 24.28
N PHE A 250 -3.86 -27.38 24.23
CA PHE A 250 -3.24 -26.87 23.00
C PHE A 250 -1.95 -27.63 22.66
N SER A 251 -2.01 -28.96 22.65
CA SER A 251 -0.84 -29.83 22.44
C SER A 251 -0.31 -29.86 21.00
N SER A 252 -1.17 -29.59 20.00
CA SER A 252 -0.83 -29.71 18.57
C SER A 252 -0.65 -28.36 17.84
N VAL A 253 -0.62 -27.25 18.57
CA VAL A 253 -0.41 -25.90 18.03
C VAL A 253 0.59 -25.14 18.89
N PRO A 254 1.24 -24.07 18.38
CA PRO A 254 2.02 -23.19 19.24
C PRO A 254 1.11 -22.62 20.34
N VAL A 255 1.61 -22.55 21.57
CA VAL A 255 0.84 -22.01 22.70
C VAL A 255 1.71 -21.07 23.52
N SER A 256 1.24 -19.84 23.73
CA SER A 256 1.93 -18.90 24.62
C SER A 256 1.38 -18.98 26.04
N VAL A 257 2.24 -19.12 27.04
CA VAL A 257 1.82 -19.18 28.45
C VAL A 257 2.55 -18.12 29.25
N VAL A 258 1.78 -17.16 29.77
CA VAL A 258 2.29 -16.15 30.70
C VAL A 258 2.77 -16.84 31.98
N SER A 259 4.04 -16.61 32.32
CA SER A 259 4.74 -17.40 33.35
C SER A 259 5.26 -16.53 34.50
N ASP A 260 4.80 -15.29 34.63
CA ASP A 260 5.25 -14.34 35.65
C ASP A 260 4.17 -13.95 36.66
N SER A 261 3.09 -14.75 36.76
CA SER A 261 1.99 -14.47 37.69
C SER A 261 2.46 -14.34 39.15
N TYR A 262 3.50 -15.10 39.53
CA TYR A 262 4.10 -15.03 40.86
C TYR A 262 5.62 -14.90 40.83
N ASP A 263 6.33 -15.79 40.13
CA ASP A 263 7.80 -15.73 39.97
C ASP A 263 8.23 -16.40 38.66
N ILE A 264 8.62 -15.57 37.68
CA ILE A 264 9.04 -16.01 36.35
C ILE A 264 10.25 -16.95 36.36
N TYR A 265 11.16 -16.79 37.32
CA TYR A 265 12.37 -17.59 37.39
C TYR A 265 12.06 -18.98 37.95
N ASN A 266 11.23 -19.06 38.99
CA ASN A 266 10.75 -20.34 39.52
C ASN A 266 9.90 -21.09 38.47
N ALA A 267 8.99 -20.39 37.78
CA ALA A 267 8.17 -20.98 36.73
C ALA A 267 9.03 -21.59 35.61
N CYS A 268 10.09 -20.90 35.16
CA CYS A 268 10.99 -21.41 34.14
C CYS A 268 11.89 -22.55 34.64
N GLU A 269 12.45 -22.42 35.84
CA GLU A 269 13.44 -23.38 36.35
C GLU A 269 12.79 -24.66 36.88
N LYS A 270 11.77 -24.52 37.73
CA LYS A 270 11.18 -25.63 38.51
C LYS A 270 9.92 -26.18 37.87
N ILE A 271 9.03 -25.32 37.36
CA ILE A 271 7.77 -25.81 36.80
C ILE A 271 7.99 -26.31 35.37
N TRP A 272 8.41 -25.44 34.45
CA TRP A 272 8.68 -25.84 33.07
C TRP A 272 9.94 -26.69 32.94
N GLY A 273 11.00 -26.33 33.67
CA GLY A 273 12.30 -26.98 33.59
C GLY A 273 12.44 -28.29 34.37
N ASP A 274 11.53 -28.58 35.32
CA ASP A 274 11.54 -29.82 36.11
C ASP A 274 10.18 -30.55 35.98
N ASP A 275 9.15 -30.07 36.65
CA ASP A 275 7.88 -30.79 36.85
C ASP A 275 7.18 -31.16 35.54
N LEU A 276 7.09 -30.19 34.61
CA LEU A 276 6.39 -30.33 33.32
C LEU A 276 7.34 -30.56 32.15
N ARG A 277 8.65 -30.70 32.40
CA ARG A 277 9.67 -30.80 31.35
C ARG A 277 9.36 -31.90 30.34
N HIS A 278 8.93 -33.06 30.83
CA HIS A 278 8.60 -34.22 29.99
C HIS A 278 7.48 -33.94 28.97
N ILE A 279 6.50 -33.11 29.34
CA ILE A 279 5.42 -32.69 28.43
C ILE A 279 5.96 -31.76 27.36
N ILE A 280 6.87 -30.86 27.73
CA ILE A 280 7.46 -29.87 26.80
C ILE A 280 8.38 -30.54 25.78
N GLU A 281 9.20 -31.50 26.21
CA GLU A 281 10.10 -32.25 25.33
C GLU A 281 9.35 -33.16 24.35
N ALA A 282 8.12 -33.55 24.68
CA ALA A 282 7.26 -34.36 23.81
C ALA A 282 6.53 -33.54 22.73
N ARG A 283 6.60 -32.20 22.75
CA ARG A 283 5.91 -31.35 21.78
C ARG A 283 6.61 -31.36 20.42
N SER A 284 5.82 -31.15 19.36
CA SER A 284 6.38 -31.05 18.00
C SER A 284 7.05 -29.68 17.77
N PRO A 285 8.06 -29.60 16.89
CA PRO A 285 8.65 -28.33 16.42
C PRO A 285 7.65 -27.30 15.90
N GLU A 286 6.54 -27.76 15.32
CA GLU A 286 5.46 -26.94 14.76
C GLU A 286 4.47 -26.47 15.84
N ALA A 287 4.53 -27.04 17.04
CA ALA A 287 3.66 -26.74 18.17
C ALA A 287 4.44 -26.32 19.44
N PRO A 288 5.39 -25.35 19.36
CA PRO A 288 6.23 -25.03 20.50
C PRO A 288 5.44 -24.43 21.67
N LEU A 289 5.93 -24.67 22.89
CA LEU A 289 5.62 -23.82 24.04
C LEU A 289 6.35 -22.49 23.85
N ILE A 290 5.62 -21.39 24.01
CA ILE A 290 6.17 -20.03 23.96
C ILE A 290 6.01 -19.40 25.36
N ILE A 291 7.07 -19.45 26.16
CA ILE A 291 7.07 -18.89 27.51
C ILE A 291 7.02 -17.36 27.43
N ARG A 292 6.10 -16.74 28.16
CA ARG A 292 5.90 -15.28 28.15
C ARG A 292 6.20 -14.65 29.52
N PRO A 293 7.34 -13.97 29.69
CA PRO A 293 7.51 -12.93 30.71
C PRO A 293 6.70 -11.66 30.37
N ASP A 294 6.14 -11.00 31.38
CA ASP A 294 5.28 -9.82 31.21
C ASP A 294 5.52 -8.72 32.28
N SER A 295 6.67 -8.76 32.96
CA SER A 295 7.04 -7.78 33.98
C SER A 295 8.56 -7.73 34.21
N GLY A 296 9.04 -6.68 34.89
CA GLY A 296 10.46 -6.46 35.21
C GLY A 296 11.20 -5.63 34.16
N ASN A 297 12.54 -5.56 34.27
CA ASN A 297 13.35 -4.94 33.20
C ASN A 297 13.34 -5.87 31.97
N PRO A 298 12.91 -5.41 30.78
CA PRO A 298 12.72 -6.30 29.64
C PRO A 298 14.01 -7.03 29.19
N LEU A 299 15.14 -6.33 29.16
CA LEU A 299 16.42 -6.92 28.74
C LEU A 299 16.91 -7.96 29.76
N ASP A 300 16.98 -7.56 31.03
CA ASP A 300 17.52 -8.41 32.09
C ASP A 300 16.67 -9.68 32.27
N THR A 301 15.34 -9.52 32.21
CA THR A 301 14.40 -10.63 32.33
C THR A 301 14.56 -11.62 31.19
N VAL A 302 14.61 -11.14 29.93
CA VAL A 302 14.82 -12.00 28.76
C VAL A 302 16.13 -12.78 28.86
N LEU A 303 17.24 -12.11 29.20
CA LEU A 303 18.53 -12.78 29.33
C LEU A 303 18.52 -13.85 30.41
N LYS A 304 17.97 -13.53 31.59
CA LYS A 304 17.91 -14.48 32.72
C LYS A 304 16.99 -15.66 32.43
N VAL A 305 15.84 -15.44 31.77
CA VAL A 305 14.96 -16.54 31.32
C VAL A 305 15.69 -17.44 30.34
N LEU A 306 16.36 -16.90 29.32
CA LEU A 306 17.12 -17.70 28.36
C LEU A 306 18.26 -18.49 29.04
N GLU A 307 18.95 -17.89 30.01
CA GLU A 307 19.98 -18.59 30.80
C GLU A 307 19.42 -19.76 31.62
N ILE A 308 18.26 -19.58 32.26
CA ILE A 308 17.59 -20.65 33.01
C ILE A 308 17.19 -21.77 32.05
N LEU A 309 16.47 -21.45 30.98
CA LEU A 309 16.01 -22.44 30.00
C LEU A 309 17.20 -23.16 29.35
N GLY A 310 18.29 -22.45 29.05
CA GLY A 310 19.51 -23.04 28.49
C GLY A 310 20.24 -23.99 29.44
N LYS A 311 19.98 -23.93 30.75
CA LYS A 311 20.50 -24.88 31.74
C LYS A 311 19.57 -26.09 31.94
N ARG A 312 18.26 -25.92 31.73
CA ARG A 312 17.25 -26.97 31.93
C ARG A 312 16.94 -27.79 30.67
N PHE A 313 17.09 -27.19 29.49
CA PHE A 313 16.80 -27.81 28.20
C PHE A 313 18.07 -27.92 27.34
N PRO A 314 18.14 -28.93 26.43
CA PRO A 314 19.29 -29.10 25.56
C PRO A 314 19.38 -27.96 24.55
N ILE A 315 20.43 -27.15 24.64
CA ILE A 315 20.72 -26.10 23.65
C ILE A 315 21.63 -26.62 22.54
N THR A 316 21.48 -26.05 21.36
CA THR A 316 22.42 -26.23 20.25
C THR A 316 23.10 -24.90 19.93
N GLU A 317 24.19 -24.97 19.17
CA GLU A 317 24.83 -23.80 18.56
C GLU A 317 24.53 -23.83 17.07
N ASN A 318 23.96 -22.74 16.54
CA ASN A 318 23.63 -22.64 15.13
C ASN A 318 24.88 -22.35 14.28
N SER A 319 24.73 -22.32 12.95
CA SER A 319 25.84 -22.10 12.00
C SER A 319 26.54 -20.75 12.13
N LYS A 320 25.99 -19.80 12.91
CA LYS A 320 26.58 -18.48 13.20
C LYS A 320 27.25 -18.40 14.56
N GLY A 321 27.27 -19.49 15.32
CA GLY A 321 27.89 -19.53 16.65
C GLY A 321 27.02 -18.94 17.76
N TYR A 322 25.68 -18.99 17.61
CA TYR A 322 24.73 -18.51 18.61
C TYR A 322 23.91 -19.66 19.19
N LYS A 323 23.63 -19.58 20.49
CA LYS A 323 22.82 -20.53 21.26
C LYS A 323 21.37 -20.51 20.79
N LEU A 324 20.82 -21.70 20.62
CA LEU A 324 19.46 -21.96 20.15
C LEU A 324 18.77 -22.95 21.10
N LEU A 325 17.58 -22.58 21.57
CA LEU A 325 16.69 -23.46 22.31
C LEU A 325 16.15 -24.57 21.40
N PRO A 326 15.80 -25.74 21.95
CA PRO A 326 15.22 -26.81 21.16
C PRO A 326 13.93 -26.33 20.48
N PRO A 327 13.58 -26.86 19.30
CA PRO A 327 12.55 -26.27 18.44
C PRO A 327 11.15 -26.19 19.05
N TYR A 328 10.85 -27.05 20.03
CA TYR A 328 9.59 -27.08 20.76
C TYR A 328 9.48 -26.02 21.89
N LEU A 329 10.50 -25.17 22.07
CA LEU A 329 10.52 -24.17 23.15
C LEU A 329 11.03 -22.81 22.64
N ARG A 330 10.23 -21.76 22.85
CA ARG A 330 10.56 -20.37 22.48
C ARG A 330 10.13 -19.41 23.59
N VAL A 331 10.51 -18.14 23.44
CA VAL A 331 10.14 -17.06 24.36
C VAL A 331 9.39 -15.97 23.60
N ILE A 332 8.43 -15.31 24.24
CA ILE A 332 7.85 -14.06 23.76
C ILE A 332 7.90 -12.99 24.84
N GLN A 333 8.57 -11.87 24.59
CA GLN A 333 8.57 -10.72 25.50
C GLN A 333 7.41 -9.80 25.10
N GLY A 334 6.40 -9.67 25.97
CA GLY A 334 5.19 -8.86 25.71
C GLY A 334 5.13 -7.52 26.42
N ASP A 335 5.91 -7.35 27.50
CA ASP A 335 5.89 -6.15 28.33
C ASP A 335 7.01 -5.16 27.96
N GLY A 336 6.71 -3.86 28.09
CA GLY A 336 7.71 -2.80 27.92
C GLY A 336 8.35 -2.70 26.52
N VAL A 337 7.80 -3.35 25.49
CA VAL A 337 8.39 -3.37 24.13
C VAL A 337 7.99 -2.12 23.36
N ASP A 338 8.93 -1.20 23.17
CA ASP A 338 8.90 -0.15 22.14
C ASP A 338 10.13 -0.28 21.23
N ILE A 339 10.24 0.58 20.22
CA ILE A 339 11.34 0.49 19.25
C ILE A 339 12.74 0.56 19.87
N ASN A 340 12.90 1.27 20.99
CA ASN A 340 14.20 1.43 21.66
C ASN A 340 14.49 0.20 22.53
N THR A 341 13.52 -0.24 23.34
CA THR A 341 13.71 -1.43 24.19
C THR A 341 13.85 -2.69 23.34
N LEU A 342 13.15 -2.80 22.21
CA LEU A 342 13.35 -3.86 21.21
C LEU A 342 14.82 -3.92 20.76
N GLN A 343 15.38 -2.77 20.38
CA GLN A 343 16.77 -2.66 19.95
C GLN A 343 17.76 -3.02 21.08
N GLU A 344 17.46 -2.62 22.32
CA GLU A 344 18.27 -2.98 23.49
C GLU A 344 18.26 -4.49 23.76
N ILE A 345 17.09 -5.13 23.70
CA ILE A 345 16.92 -6.57 23.93
C ILE A 345 17.70 -7.38 22.89
N VAL A 346 17.51 -7.12 21.59
CA VAL A 346 18.18 -7.91 20.55
C VAL A 346 19.70 -7.70 20.53
N GLU A 347 20.19 -6.50 20.85
CA GLU A 347 21.62 -6.23 21.01
C GLU A 347 22.18 -6.95 22.25
N GLY A 348 21.45 -6.95 23.36
CA GLY A 348 21.82 -7.67 24.57
C GLY A 348 21.86 -9.19 24.37
N MET A 349 20.88 -9.76 23.67
CA MET A 349 20.87 -11.17 23.29
C MET A 349 22.07 -11.53 22.42
N LYS A 350 22.35 -10.71 21.38
CA LYS A 350 23.52 -10.91 20.51
C LYS A 350 24.82 -10.91 21.31
N LYS A 351 25.02 -9.93 22.22
CA LYS A 351 26.21 -9.86 23.08
C LYS A 351 26.39 -11.11 23.95
N ASN A 352 25.29 -11.67 24.44
CA ASN A 352 25.27 -12.88 25.25
C ASN A 352 25.17 -14.18 24.43
N LYS A 353 25.43 -14.12 23.12
CA LYS A 353 25.45 -15.26 22.19
C LYS A 353 24.12 -16.02 22.11
N TRP A 354 22.99 -15.35 22.30
CA TRP A 354 21.67 -15.91 22.06
C TRP A 354 21.16 -15.54 20.67
N SER A 355 20.69 -16.52 19.91
CA SER A 355 20.08 -16.26 18.60
C SER A 355 18.73 -15.55 18.75
N ILE A 356 18.40 -14.63 17.83
CA ILE A 356 17.08 -14.00 17.79
C ILE A 356 16.00 -14.99 17.33
N GLU A 357 16.37 -16.16 16.79
CA GLU A 357 15.45 -17.28 16.52
C GLU A 357 14.66 -17.69 17.77
N ASN A 358 15.24 -17.54 18.96
CA ASN A 358 14.64 -17.94 20.23
C ASN A 358 13.44 -17.10 20.67
N ILE A 359 13.31 -15.88 20.15
CA ILE A 359 12.38 -14.88 20.68
C ILE A 359 11.44 -14.31 19.63
N ALA A 360 10.21 -14.05 20.04
CA ALA A 360 9.28 -13.11 19.41
C ALA A 360 8.96 -11.97 20.39
N PHE A 361 8.36 -10.89 19.90
CA PHE A 361 7.98 -9.74 20.71
C PHE A 361 6.49 -9.48 20.57
N GLY A 362 5.82 -9.18 21.68
CA GLY A 362 4.50 -8.58 21.70
C GLY A 362 4.64 -7.09 22.01
N SER A 363 3.96 -6.21 21.28
CA SER A 363 3.93 -4.78 21.61
C SER A 363 2.51 -4.24 21.52
N GLY A 364 2.10 -3.56 22.60
CA GLY A 364 0.75 -3.01 22.72
C GLY A 364 0.71 -1.50 22.52
N GLY A 365 0.57 -0.75 23.62
CA GLY A 365 0.43 0.70 23.59
C GLY A 365 1.59 1.43 22.88
N ALA A 366 2.81 0.91 22.96
CA ALA A 366 3.95 1.50 22.25
C ALA A 366 3.87 1.35 20.72
N LEU A 367 3.27 0.26 20.23
CA LEU A 367 3.09 0.01 18.81
C LEU A 367 1.97 0.85 18.23
N LEU A 368 0.83 0.94 18.93
CA LEU A 368 -0.40 1.52 18.38
C LEU A 368 -0.85 2.85 18.99
N GLN A 369 -0.38 3.26 20.17
CA GLN A 369 -0.92 4.43 20.89
C GLN A 369 0.12 5.51 21.22
N LYS A 370 1.36 5.14 21.58
CA LYS A 370 2.46 6.05 21.98
C LYS A 370 3.10 6.72 20.75
N LEU A 371 2.27 7.23 19.86
CA LEU A 371 2.63 7.87 18.59
C LEU A 371 1.86 9.18 18.45
N THR A 372 2.50 10.18 17.85
CA THR A 372 1.89 11.49 17.63
C THR A 372 2.16 11.96 16.21
N ARG A 373 1.29 12.83 15.68
CA ARG A 373 1.44 13.44 14.35
C ARG A 373 2.82 14.10 14.16
N ASP A 374 3.37 14.65 15.23
CA ASP A 374 4.65 15.37 15.21
C ASP A 374 5.88 14.46 15.20
N LEU A 375 5.73 13.15 15.42
CA LEU A 375 6.84 12.19 15.30
C LEU A 375 7.46 12.21 13.89
N LEU A 376 6.59 12.27 12.87
CA LEU A 376 6.98 12.37 11.45
C LEU A 376 6.70 13.75 10.85
N ASN A 377 6.21 14.70 11.68
CA ASN A 377 5.78 16.03 11.27
C ASN A 377 4.79 16.01 10.08
N CYS A 378 3.84 15.07 10.10
CA CYS A 378 2.77 14.94 9.09
C CYS A 378 1.94 16.22 9.02
N SER A 379 1.88 16.87 7.86
CA SER A 379 1.36 18.24 7.74
C SER A 379 0.68 18.45 6.39
N PHE A 380 -0.45 19.17 6.42
CA PHE A 380 -1.20 19.59 5.22
C PHE A 380 -1.11 21.10 5.05
N LYS A 381 -0.84 21.63 3.86
CA LYS A 381 -0.75 23.07 3.61
C LYS A 381 -1.22 23.45 2.21
N CYS A 382 -1.79 24.64 2.08
CA CYS A 382 -2.00 25.29 0.79
C CYS A 382 -0.64 25.72 0.20
N SER A 383 -0.41 25.41 -1.08
CA SER A 383 0.78 25.82 -1.82
C SER A 383 0.46 26.60 -3.09
N TYR A 384 -0.78 26.55 -3.58
CA TYR A 384 -1.17 27.26 -4.80
C TYR A 384 -2.63 27.72 -4.74
N VAL A 385 -2.90 28.93 -5.23
CA VAL A 385 -4.27 29.46 -5.39
C VAL A 385 -4.43 30.13 -6.75
N VAL A 386 -5.67 30.17 -7.26
CA VAL A 386 -6.02 31.01 -8.41
C VAL A 386 -6.96 32.10 -7.94
N THR A 387 -6.56 33.37 -8.05
CA THR A 387 -7.36 34.53 -7.64
C THR A 387 -7.38 35.54 -8.78
N ASN A 388 -8.56 36.08 -9.13
CA ASN A 388 -8.74 36.94 -10.31
C ASN A 388 -8.19 36.30 -11.62
N GLY A 389 -8.34 34.98 -11.76
CA GLY A 389 -7.82 34.23 -12.91
C GLY A 389 -6.30 34.02 -12.95
N LEU A 390 -5.55 34.56 -11.97
CA LEU A 390 -4.09 34.44 -11.90
C LEU A 390 -3.68 33.39 -10.87
N GLY A 391 -2.82 32.45 -11.29
CA GLY A 391 -2.21 31.46 -10.42
C GLY A 391 -1.08 32.06 -9.59
N ILE A 392 -1.11 31.83 -8.27
CA ILE A 392 -0.14 32.37 -7.32
C ILE A 392 0.43 31.24 -6.47
N ASN A 393 1.76 31.15 -6.41
CA ASN A 393 2.46 30.27 -5.51
C ASN A 393 2.41 30.85 -4.09
N VAL A 394 1.81 30.13 -3.15
CA VAL A 394 1.69 30.54 -1.74
C VAL A 394 2.51 29.63 -0.85
N PHE A 395 2.99 30.15 0.27
CA PHE A 395 3.74 29.39 1.27
C PHE A 395 3.78 30.13 2.60
N LYS A 396 4.16 29.41 3.66
CA LYS A 396 4.56 29.99 4.93
C LYS A 396 6.05 29.79 5.17
N ASP A 397 6.69 30.78 5.77
CA ASP A 397 8.10 30.70 6.17
C ASP A 397 8.31 31.42 7.53
N PRO A 398 8.00 30.77 8.66
CA PRO A 398 8.10 31.40 9.96
C PRO A 398 9.56 31.66 10.36
N VAL A 399 9.91 32.93 10.62
CA VAL A 399 11.28 33.35 10.95
C VAL A 399 11.88 32.60 12.14
N ALA A 400 11.06 32.25 13.14
CA ALA A 400 11.51 31.58 14.36
C ALA A 400 11.65 30.04 14.22
N ASP A 401 11.20 29.44 13.11
CA ASP A 401 11.29 27.99 12.89
C ASP A 401 11.35 27.67 11.39
N PRO A 402 12.55 27.67 10.79
CA PRO A 402 12.74 27.35 9.37
C PRO A 402 12.29 25.93 8.99
N ASN A 403 12.19 24.99 9.95
CA ASN A 403 11.65 23.65 9.67
C ASN A 403 10.14 23.68 9.35
N LYS A 404 9.47 24.80 9.64
CA LYS A 404 8.05 24.98 9.33
C LYS A 404 7.80 25.60 7.97
N ARG A 405 8.84 25.94 7.20
CA ARG A 405 8.72 26.40 5.82
C ARG A 405 7.95 25.39 4.97
N SER A 406 6.95 25.84 4.22
CA SER A 406 6.17 24.98 3.31
C SER A 406 6.62 25.13 1.86
N LYS A 407 6.29 24.12 1.06
CA LYS A 407 6.51 24.11 -0.39
C LYS A 407 5.64 25.13 -1.11
N LYS A 408 6.04 25.48 -2.33
CA LYS A 408 5.43 26.52 -3.17
C LYS A 408 4.81 25.95 -4.44
N GLY A 409 3.66 26.49 -4.83
CA GLY A 409 3.03 26.22 -6.12
C GLY A 409 2.44 24.81 -6.28
N ARG A 410 2.22 24.43 -7.54
CA ARG A 410 1.78 23.07 -7.92
C ARG A 410 2.93 22.09 -7.70
N LEU A 411 2.63 20.94 -7.11
CA LEU A 411 3.62 19.93 -6.75
C LEU A 411 3.44 18.64 -7.57
N SER A 412 4.55 17.96 -7.79
CA SER A 412 4.62 16.63 -8.41
C SER A 412 5.79 15.83 -7.82
N LEU A 413 5.66 14.51 -7.74
CA LEU A 413 6.67 13.63 -7.17
C LEU A 413 7.33 12.81 -8.29
N HIS A 414 8.66 12.77 -8.32
CA HIS A 414 9.41 12.14 -9.40
C HIS A 414 10.56 11.29 -8.88
N ARG A 415 11.17 10.49 -9.77
CA ARG A 415 12.46 9.83 -9.54
C ARG A 415 13.60 10.68 -10.08
N THR A 416 14.67 10.83 -9.31
CA THR A 416 15.93 11.39 -9.81
C THR A 416 16.65 10.37 -10.72
N PRO A 417 17.63 10.79 -11.54
CA PRO A 417 18.45 9.87 -12.32
C PRO A 417 19.18 8.80 -11.47
N ALA A 418 19.50 9.12 -10.21
CA ALA A 418 20.09 8.19 -9.25
C ALA A 418 19.07 7.20 -8.64
N GLY A 419 17.77 7.35 -8.94
CA GLY A 419 16.69 6.53 -8.41
C GLY A 419 16.10 7.02 -7.09
N GLU A 420 16.50 8.18 -6.58
CA GLU A 420 15.93 8.79 -5.37
C GLU A 420 14.60 9.50 -5.66
N TYR A 421 13.88 9.92 -4.62
CA TYR A 421 12.63 10.67 -4.77
C TYR A 421 12.86 12.18 -4.69
N VAL A 422 12.19 12.94 -5.54
CA VAL A 422 12.21 14.41 -5.51
C VAL A 422 10.82 14.98 -5.73
N THR A 423 10.46 15.97 -4.91
CA THR A 423 9.26 16.79 -5.11
C THR A 423 9.64 18.04 -5.88
N LEU A 424 9.12 18.18 -7.08
CA LEU A 424 9.23 19.41 -7.85
C LEU A 424 8.15 20.39 -7.43
N GLU A 425 8.55 21.63 -7.19
CA GLU A 425 7.71 22.75 -6.75
C GLU A 425 7.40 23.69 -7.91
N GLU A 426 6.46 24.62 -7.72
CA GLU A 426 6.19 25.73 -8.64
C GLU A 426 5.77 25.27 -10.05
N GLY A 427 5.16 24.08 -10.18
CA GLY A 427 4.73 23.53 -11.46
C GLY A 427 5.87 23.00 -12.33
N LYS A 428 7.10 22.90 -11.82
CA LYS A 428 8.27 22.42 -12.60
C LYS A 428 8.14 20.98 -13.10
N GLY A 429 7.20 20.20 -12.56
CA GLY A 429 6.85 18.90 -13.12
C GLY A 429 6.30 18.98 -14.56
N ASP A 430 5.70 20.11 -14.95
CA ASP A 430 5.19 20.33 -16.31
C ASP A 430 6.32 20.48 -17.34
N LEU A 431 7.58 20.66 -16.91
CA LEU A 431 8.76 20.68 -17.78
C LEU A 431 9.17 19.26 -18.25
N GLU A 432 8.59 18.21 -17.68
CA GLU A 432 8.82 16.79 -18.01
C GLU A 432 10.31 16.33 -17.86
N GLU A 433 11.19 17.13 -17.24
CA GLU A 433 12.63 16.85 -17.05
C GLU A 433 12.94 15.62 -16.18
N TYR A 434 12.04 15.25 -15.26
CA TYR A 434 12.23 14.15 -14.29
C TYR A 434 11.30 12.95 -14.58
N GLY A 435 10.72 12.89 -15.78
CA GLY A 435 9.82 11.82 -16.19
C GLY A 435 8.42 11.95 -15.59
N GLN A 436 7.79 10.80 -15.33
CA GLN A 436 6.38 10.73 -14.95
C GLN A 436 6.17 11.09 -13.47
N ASP A 437 5.15 11.93 -13.21
CA ASP A 437 4.64 12.17 -11.86
C ASP A 437 4.09 10.87 -11.24
N LEU A 438 4.58 10.56 -10.04
CA LEU A 438 4.23 9.38 -9.27
C LEU A 438 2.94 9.55 -8.45
N LEU A 439 2.36 10.76 -8.44
CA LEU A 439 1.05 10.99 -7.87
C LEU A 439 -0.06 10.60 -8.86
N HIS A 440 -0.92 9.68 -8.47
CA HIS A 440 -2.05 9.22 -9.27
C HIS A 440 -3.36 9.74 -8.72
N THR A 441 -4.31 10.13 -9.58
CA THR A 441 -5.65 10.50 -9.15
C THR A 441 -6.34 9.29 -8.51
N VAL A 442 -6.60 9.38 -7.21
CA VAL A 442 -7.26 8.33 -6.40
C VAL A 442 -8.69 8.69 -6.04
N PHE A 443 -9.04 9.98 -6.14
CA PHE A 443 -10.39 10.48 -5.90
C PHE A 443 -10.70 11.64 -6.83
N LYS A 444 -11.88 11.63 -7.45
CA LYS A 444 -12.37 12.77 -8.23
C LYS A 444 -13.88 12.83 -8.18
N ASN A 445 -14.42 14.00 -7.82
CA ASN A 445 -15.86 14.29 -7.84
C ASN A 445 -16.71 13.23 -7.13
N GLY A 446 -16.33 12.86 -5.90
CA GLY A 446 -17.05 11.88 -5.08
C GLY A 446 -16.80 10.41 -5.42
N LYS A 447 -15.93 10.10 -6.40
CA LYS A 447 -15.64 8.72 -6.81
C LYS A 447 -14.19 8.37 -6.50
N VAL A 448 -13.99 7.16 -5.96
CA VAL A 448 -12.65 6.56 -5.80
C VAL A 448 -12.28 5.94 -7.15
N PHE A 449 -11.12 6.31 -7.68
CA PHE A 449 -10.59 5.75 -8.92
C PHE A 449 -9.58 4.66 -8.58
N ALA A 450 -9.83 3.44 -9.07
CA ALA A 450 -8.83 2.38 -9.16
C ALA A 450 -8.33 2.32 -10.60
N ILE A 451 -7.04 2.05 -10.80
CA ILE A 451 -6.46 1.92 -12.14
C ILE A 451 -7.10 0.71 -12.82
N PHE A 452 -7.84 0.97 -13.90
CA PHE A 452 -8.37 -0.09 -14.75
C PHE A 452 -7.30 -0.63 -15.69
N VAL A 453 -7.37 -1.92 -16.00
CA VAL A 453 -6.48 -2.61 -16.95
C VAL A 453 -6.41 -1.88 -18.30
N PHE A 454 -7.52 -1.36 -18.83
CA PHE A 454 -7.49 -0.60 -20.09
C PHE A 454 -6.71 0.73 -19.98
N ALA A 455 -6.65 1.35 -18.79
CA ALA A 455 -5.89 2.59 -18.56
C ALA A 455 -4.37 2.35 -18.55
N THR A 456 -3.93 1.10 -18.31
CA THR A 456 -2.51 0.74 -18.36
C THR A 456 -1.95 0.76 -19.78
N CYS A 457 -2.75 0.41 -20.79
CA CYS A 457 -2.36 0.50 -22.21
C CYS A 457 -2.80 1.84 -22.83
N GLY A 458 -4.07 2.23 -22.69
CA GLY A 458 -4.63 3.42 -23.34
C GLY A 458 -4.15 4.75 -22.76
N GLY A 459 -3.58 4.77 -21.55
CA GLY A 459 -3.04 5.97 -20.89
C GLY A 459 -1.52 6.11 -20.98
N PHE A 460 -0.83 5.22 -21.71
CA PHE A 460 0.62 5.23 -21.75
C PHE A 460 1.18 6.31 -22.70
N ARG A 461 2.16 7.06 -22.20
CA ARG A 461 3.01 7.99 -22.95
C ARG A 461 4.46 7.73 -22.55
N GLY A 462 5.34 7.64 -23.54
CA GLY A 462 6.77 7.40 -23.36
C GLY A 462 7.59 8.16 -24.39
N GLU A 463 8.88 8.23 -24.16
CA GLU A 463 9.84 8.94 -25.00
C GLU A 463 11.11 8.13 -25.16
N THR A 464 11.73 8.27 -26.34
CA THR A 464 13.07 7.78 -26.64
C THR A 464 14.00 8.96 -26.80
N ALA A 465 15.14 8.94 -26.10
CA ALA A 465 16.12 10.02 -26.12
C ALA A 465 17.44 9.57 -26.77
N LEU A 466 17.95 10.40 -27.67
CA LEU A 466 19.25 10.25 -28.33
C LEU A 466 20.12 11.46 -28.04
N LEU A 467 21.40 11.24 -27.78
CA LEU A 467 22.42 12.28 -27.74
C LEU A 467 23.02 12.43 -29.14
N VAL A 468 22.88 13.59 -29.76
CA VAL A 468 23.43 13.91 -31.08
C VAL A 468 24.57 14.91 -30.92
N SER A 469 25.72 14.61 -31.51
CA SER A 469 26.89 15.47 -31.56
C SER A 469 27.22 15.76 -33.01
N CYS A 470 27.35 17.04 -33.37
CA CYS A 470 27.66 17.51 -34.72
C CYS A 470 28.89 18.41 -34.70
N GLU A 471 29.67 18.39 -35.78
CA GLU A 471 30.88 19.21 -35.91
C GLU A 471 30.54 20.72 -35.78
N GLY A 472 31.06 21.37 -34.73
CA GLY A 472 30.81 22.78 -34.42
C GLY A 472 29.60 23.10 -33.52
N VAL A 473 28.86 22.10 -33.03
CA VAL A 473 27.72 22.29 -32.10
C VAL A 473 27.92 21.44 -30.83
N VAL A 474 27.60 22.00 -29.66
CA VAL A 474 27.63 21.30 -28.37
C VAL A 474 26.63 20.13 -28.38
N ASN A 475 27.00 18.98 -27.80
CA ASN A 475 26.15 17.79 -27.67
C ASN A 475 24.73 18.15 -27.21
N LYS A 476 23.72 17.78 -28.00
CA LYS A 476 22.30 18.03 -27.69
C LYS A 476 21.50 16.74 -27.65
N THR A 477 20.53 16.70 -26.75
CA THR A 477 19.60 15.58 -26.64
C THR A 477 18.37 15.85 -27.50
N VAL A 478 18.03 14.90 -28.37
CA VAL A 478 16.79 14.91 -29.17
C VAL A 478 15.88 13.79 -28.68
N THR A 479 14.58 14.06 -28.55
CA THR A 479 13.59 13.11 -28.05
C THR A 479 12.50 12.86 -29.09
N ALA A 480 12.03 11.62 -29.17
CA ALA A 480 10.85 11.24 -29.92
C ALA A 480 9.80 10.69 -28.95
N ALA A 481 8.69 11.41 -28.81
CA ALA A 481 7.58 11.01 -27.94
C ALA A 481 6.61 10.10 -28.67
N PHE A 482 6.23 8.99 -28.02
CA PHE A 482 5.22 8.05 -28.51
C PHE A 482 4.20 7.75 -27.41
N SER A 483 2.96 7.52 -27.80
CA SER A 483 1.85 7.25 -26.88
C SER A 483 0.82 6.36 -27.56
N TYR A 484 -0.18 5.86 -26.83
CA TYR A 484 -1.32 5.20 -27.45
C TYR A 484 -1.93 6.09 -28.57
N PRO A 485 -2.18 5.55 -29.78
CA PRO A 485 -2.22 4.13 -30.14
C PRO A 485 -0.89 3.60 -30.74
N PHE A 486 0.28 4.10 -30.38
CA PHE A 486 1.60 3.56 -30.79
C PHE A 486 1.87 3.62 -32.31
N ARG A 487 1.54 4.75 -32.93
CA ARG A 487 1.97 5.11 -34.29
C ARG A 487 3.39 5.67 -34.27
N LEU A 488 4.39 4.81 -34.14
CA LEU A 488 5.80 5.22 -34.00
C LEU A 488 6.30 5.97 -35.24
N ASN A 489 5.77 5.65 -36.41
CA ASN A 489 6.00 6.38 -37.67
C ASN A 489 5.58 7.86 -37.66
N THR A 490 4.90 8.34 -36.60
CA THR A 490 4.56 9.77 -36.42
C THR A 490 5.39 10.45 -35.32
N ALA A 491 6.20 9.68 -34.59
CA ALA A 491 7.07 10.18 -33.52
C ALA A 491 8.42 10.60 -34.13
N VAL A 492 8.61 11.91 -34.27
CA VAL A 492 9.76 12.52 -34.96
C VAL A 492 10.85 12.92 -33.97
N PHE A 493 12.12 12.66 -34.30
CA PHE A 493 13.26 13.31 -33.69
C PHE A 493 13.48 14.69 -34.34
N SER A 494 13.11 15.76 -33.64
CA SER A 494 13.31 17.12 -34.15
C SER A 494 14.79 17.47 -34.29
N ALA A 495 15.12 18.33 -35.26
CA ALA A 495 16.47 18.78 -35.51
C ALA A 495 17.15 19.36 -34.24
N PRO A 496 18.42 19.01 -33.97
CA PRO A 496 19.13 19.47 -32.77
C PRO A 496 19.45 20.99 -32.79
N ASP A 497 19.43 21.63 -33.96
CA ASP A 497 19.67 23.07 -34.13
C ASP A 497 18.87 23.63 -35.32
N PRO A 498 18.46 24.92 -35.33
CA PRO A 498 17.84 25.58 -36.49
C PRO A 498 18.58 25.44 -37.82
N LYS A 499 19.89 25.14 -37.83
CA LYS A 499 20.65 24.83 -39.05
C LYS A 499 20.72 23.34 -39.40
N GLY A 500 20.06 22.45 -38.65
CA GLY A 500 19.98 21.01 -38.92
C GLY A 500 21.35 20.32 -39.07
N CYS A 501 22.29 20.61 -38.17
CA CYS A 501 23.69 20.16 -38.29
C CYS A 501 24.32 20.49 -39.66
N GLY A 502 24.18 21.75 -40.11
CA GLY A 502 24.73 22.19 -41.39
C GLY A 502 24.01 21.61 -42.62
N GLY A 503 22.75 21.17 -42.46
CA GLY A 503 21.94 20.57 -43.52
C GLY A 503 22.06 19.04 -43.64
N THR A 504 22.71 18.38 -42.68
CA THR A 504 22.91 16.91 -42.65
C THR A 504 21.81 16.16 -41.90
N TRP A 505 21.01 16.86 -41.08
CA TRP A 505 19.89 16.28 -40.34
C TRP A 505 18.57 16.37 -41.11
N THR A 506 17.89 15.24 -41.25
CA THR A 506 16.50 15.17 -41.71
C THR A 506 15.62 14.68 -40.56
N ASP A 507 14.37 15.13 -40.50
CA ASP A 507 13.43 14.69 -39.48
C ASP A 507 13.21 13.17 -39.61
N VAL A 508 13.70 12.40 -38.63
CA VAL A 508 13.62 10.94 -38.63
C VAL A 508 12.52 10.49 -37.68
N CYS A 509 11.64 9.61 -38.16
CA CYS A 509 10.58 9.01 -37.36
C CYS A 509 11.03 7.68 -36.73
N LEU A 510 10.41 7.29 -35.61
CA LEU A 510 10.53 5.93 -35.11
C LEU A 510 9.87 4.93 -36.08
N VAL A 511 10.32 3.67 -36.07
CA VAL A 511 9.90 2.65 -37.04
C VAL A 511 8.74 1.81 -36.50
N GLY A 512 7.62 1.79 -37.24
CA GLY A 512 6.50 0.89 -37.02
C GLY A 512 5.17 1.59 -36.73
N ASP A 513 4.07 0.88 -36.98
CA ASP A 513 2.71 1.25 -36.56
C ASP A 513 2.08 0.05 -35.85
N PHE A 514 1.87 0.19 -34.54
CA PHE A 514 1.33 -0.86 -33.67
C PHE A 514 -0.10 -0.55 -33.20
N SER A 515 -0.77 0.38 -33.88
CA SER A 515 -2.08 0.89 -33.46
C SER A 515 -3.21 -0.11 -33.53
N SER A 516 -3.21 -1.00 -34.51
CA SER A 516 -4.21 -2.06 -34.61
C SER A 516 -4.22 -2.97 -33.38
N SER A 517 -3.06 -3.48 -32.97
CA SER A 517 -2.90 -4.35 -31.80
C SER A 517 -3.31 -3.68 -30.50
N ALA A 518 -2.85 -2.44 -30.29
CA ALA A 518 -3.17 -1.67 -29.09
C ALA A 518 -4.66 -1.33 -29.00
N GLN A 519 -5.26 -0.88 -30.11
CA GLN A 519 -6.68 -0.53 -30.18
C GLN A 519 -7.56 -1.75 -30.00
N PHE A 520 -7.19 -2.90 -30.55
CA PHE A 520 -7.91 -4.15 -30.35
C PHE A 520 -7.93 -4.55 -28.86
N PHE A 521 -6.79 -4.46 -28.16
CA PHE A 521 -6.69 -4.73 -26.73
C PHE A 521 -7.54 -3.79 -25.87
N VAL A 522 -7.45 -2.49 -26.12
CA VAL A 522 -8.20 -1.49 -25.35
C VAL A 522 -9.71 -1.57 -25.64
N ALA A 523 -10.10 -1.77 -26.90
CA ALA A 523 -11.51 -1.89 -27.29
C ALA A 523 -12.15 -3.14 -26.68
N LEU A 524 -11.47 -4.30 -26.73
CA LEU A 524 -11.95 -5.52 -26.09
C LEU A 524 -12.13 -5.32 -24.58
N ALA A 525 -11.13 -4.74 -23.91
CA ALA A 525 -11.20 -4.47 -22.48
C ALA A 525 -12.38 -3.56 -22.10
N ALA A 526 -12.64 -2.52 -22.89
CA ALA A 526 -13.76 -1.61 -22.69
C ALA A 526 -15.13 -2.29 -22.91
N LEU A 527 -15.27 -3.10 -23.96
CA LEU A 527 -16.50 -3.83 -24.26
C LEU A 527 -16.81 -4.88 -23.18
N VAL A 528 -15.79 -5.63 -22.75
CA VAL A 528 -15.92 -6.62 -21.67
C VAL A 528 -16.32 -5.94 -20.36
N PHE A 529 -15.79 -4.74 -20.08
CA PHE A 529 -16.19 -3.98 -18.91
C PHE A 529 -17.68 -3.61 -18.94
N VAL A 530 -18.19 -3.11 -20.07
CA VAL A 530 -19.63 -2.81 -20.24
C VAL A 530 -20.47 -4.08 -20.11
N TYR A 531 -20.00 -5.20 -20.66
CA TYR A 531 -20.67 -6.50 -20.50
C TYR A 531 -20.75 -6.92 -19.04
N CYS A 532 -19.65 -6.84 -18.27
CA CYS A 532 -19.63 -7.18 -16.84
C CYS A 532 -20.63 -6.33 -16.04
N VAL A 533 -20.73 -5.03 -16.32
CA VAL A 533 -21.70 -4.13 -15.67
C VAL A 533 -23.13 -4.55 -16.00
N THR A 534 -23.40 -4.88 -17.26
CA THR A 534 -24.72 -5.34 -17.72
C THR A 534 -25.09 -6.68 -17.08
N ALA A 535 -24.18 -7.64 -17.10
CA ALA A 535 -24.35 -8.95 -16.47
C ALA A 535 -24.62 -8.80 -14.96
N LEU A 536 -23.87 -7.94 -14.26
CA LEU A 536 -24.07 -7.68 -12.84
C LEU A 536 -25.47 -7.15 -12.52
N VAL A 537 -26.00 -6.24 -13.35
CA VAL A 537 -27.38 -5.74 -13.19
C VAL A 537 -28.40 -6.86 -13.38
N VAL A 538 -28.20 -7.75 -14.36
CA VAL A 538 -29.08 -8.90 -14.60
C VAL A 538 -29.02 -9.90 -13.44
N TYR A 539 -27.82 -10.25 -12.96
CA TYR A 539 -27.64 -11.19 -11.86
C TYR A 539 -28.18 -10.67 -10.52
N ILE A 540 -28.09 -9.37 -10.24
CA ILE A 540 -28.61 -8.79 -8.99
C ILE A 540 -30.11 -8.51 -9.09
N GLY A 541 -30.57 -7.90 -10.19
CA GLY A 541 -31.94 -7.40 -10.32
C GLY A 541 -32.95 -8.40 -10.91
N TYR A 542 -32.47 -9.38 -11.70
CA TYR A 542 -33.33 -10.24 -12.53
C TYR A 542 -32.92 -11.72 -12.49
N ASN A 543 -32.28 -12.18 -11.41
CA ASN A 543 -31.82 -13.57 -11.27
C ASN A 543 -32.95 -14.60 -11.51
N HIS A 544 -34.18 -14.29 -11.08
CA HIS A 544 -35.35 -15.14 -11.29
C HIS A 544 -35.67 -15.34 -12.78
N VAL A 545 -35.46 -14.33 -13.62
CA VAL A 545 -35.65 -14.41 -15.09
C VAL A 545 -34.51 -15.21 -15.73
N TYR A 546 -33.28 -14.98 -15.25
CA TYR A 546 -32.08 -15.66 -15.73
C TYR A 546 -32.17 -17.17 -15.51
N GLN A 547 -32.64 -17.62 -14.34
CA GLN A 547 -32.81 -19.05 -14.04
C GLN A 547 -34.01 -19.69 -14.75
N HIS A 548 -35.11 -18.96 -14.93
CA HIS A 548 -36.36 -19.52 -15.47
C HIS A 548 -36.34 -19.62 -17.01
N ASN A 549 -35.58 -18.78 -17.70
CA ASN A 549 -35.48 -18.82 -19.16
C ASN A 549 -34.16 -19.47 -19.60
N LYS A 550 -34.30 -20.70 -20.10
CA LYS A 550 -33.24 -21.60 -20.57
C LYS A 550 -32.29 -21.00 -21.62
N LYS A 551 -32.66 -19.90 -22.29
CA LYS A 551 -31.83 -19.24 -23.30
C LYS A 551 -30.76 -18.33 -22.69
N PHE A 552 -31.01 -17.69 -21.54
CA PHE A 552 -30.06 -16.71 -20.99
C PHE A 552 -28.73 -17.34 -20.53
N PRO A 553 -28.72 -18.45 -19.77
CA PRO A 553 -27.46 -19.11 -19.41
C PRO A 553 -26.68 -19.62 -20.62
N LEU A 554 -27.37 -20.07 -21.67
CA LEU A 554 -26.74 -20.53 -22.91
C LEU A 554 -26.10 -19.38 -23.70
N THR A 555 -26.78 -18.23 -23.77
CA THR A 555 -26.24 -17.02 -24.40
C THR A 555 -25.05 -16.48 -23.60
N ASP A 556 -25.12 -16.46 -22.28
CA ASP A 556 -24.01 -16.04 -21.41
C ASP A 556 -22.80 -16.97 -21.52
N LEU A 557 -23.04 -18.28 -21.63
CA LEU A 557 -21.99 -19.26 -21.90
C LEU A 557 -21.29 -18.98 -23.24
N ALA A 558 -22.06 -18.75 -24.31
CA ALA A 558 -21.51 -18.47 -25.63
C ALA A 558 -20.69 -17.16 -25.65
N ILE A 559 -21.20 -16.11 -25.00
CA ILE A 559 -20.50 -14.83 -24.88
C ILE A 559 -19.21 -14.99 -24.04
N SER A 560 -19.27 -15.73 -22.94
CA SER A 560 -18.11 -15.97 -22.07
C SER A 560 -17.00 -16.77 -22.78
N VAL A 561 -17.36 -17.78 -23.59
CA VAL A 561 -16.42 -18.52 -24.45
C VAL A 561 -15.76 -17.58 -25.46
N LEU A 562 -16.56 -16.74 -26.13
CA LEU A 562 -16.06 -15.77 -27.10
C LEU A 562 -15.12 -14.75 -26.44
N ILE A 563 -15.47 -14.22 -25.28
CA ILE A 563 -14.65 -13.25 -24.53
C ILE A 563 -13.33 -13.88 -24.09
N ALA A 564 -13.34 -15.12 -23.58
CA ALA A 564 -12.11 -15.82 -23.19
C ALA A 564 -11.16 -16.00 -24.39
N PHE A 565 -11.69 -16.41 -25.54
CA PHE A 565 -10.93 -16.54 -26.78
C PHE A 565 -10.39 -15.20 -27.27
N LEU A 566 -11.21 -14.16 -27.28
CA LEU A 566 -10.77 -12.82 -27.70
C LEU A 566 -9.70 -12.26 -26.76
N TRP A 567 -9.79 -12.50 -25.44
CA TRP A 567 -8.74 -12.12 -24.50
C TRP A 567 -7.43 -12.84 -24.78
N LEU A 568 -7.47 -14.13 -25.12
CA LEU A 568 -6.29 -14.89 -25.51
C LEU A 568 -5.61 -14.26 -26.73
N VAL A 569 -6.36 -14.10 -27.83
CA VAL A 569 -5.83 -13.55 -29.09
C VAL A 569 -5.33 -12.12 -28.89
N SER A 570 -6.13 -11.27 -28.27
CA SER A 570 -5.81 -9.87 -28.04
C SER A 570 -4.55 -9.70 -27.19
N THR A 571 -4.41 -10.51 -26.15
CA THR A 571 -3.25 -10.43 -25.25
C THR A 571 -1.97 -10.88 -25.94
N PHE A 572 -2.00 -11.95 -26.74
CA PHE A 572 -0.80 -12.40 -27.46
C PHE A 572 -0.40 -11.43 -28.58
N VAL A 573 -1.37 -10.92 -29.34
CA VAL A 573 -1.12 -9.90 -30.37
C VAL A 573 -0.55 -8.63 -29.74
N TRP A 574 -1.08 -8.22 -28.58
CA TRP A 574 -0.55 -7.08 -27.84
C TRP A 574 0.83 -7.35 -27.23
N ALA A 575 1.08 -8.54 -26.69
CA ALA A 575 2.39 -8.92 -26.16
C ALA A 575 3.48 -8.88 -27.23
N ASN A 576 3.18 -9.37 -28.44
CA ASN A 576 4.10 -9.31 -29.57
C ASN A 576 4.34 -7.85 -30.00
N ALA A 577 3.27 -7.08 -30.19
CA ALA A 577 3.39 -5.66 -30.53
C ALA A 577 4.19 -4.88 -29.47
N LEU A 578 4.04 -5.21 -28.19
CA LEU A 578 4.81 -4.59 -27.11
C LEU A 578 6.29 -4.99 -27.15
N ALA A 579 6.62 -6.23 -27.52
CA ALA A 579 8.00 -6.64 -27.73
C ALA A 579 8.63 -5.84 -28.89
N ASP A 580 7.91 -5.71 -30.00
CA ASP A 580 8.36 -4.94 -31.16
C ASP A 580 8.51 -3.44 -30.83
N ILE A 581 7.57 -2.86 -30.08
CA ILE A 581 7.68 -1.47 -29.59
C ILE A 581 8.96 -1.28 -28.76
N LYS A 582 9.32 -2.22 -27.87
CA LYS A 582 10.57 -2.12 -27.08
C LYS A 582 11.82 -2.15 -27.96
N VAL A 583 11.81 -2.93 -29.04
CA VAL A 583 12.92 -2.99 -30.00
C VAL A 583 12.97 -1.71 -30.84
N SER A 584 11.82 -1.23 -31.33
CA SER A 584 11.69 -0.02 -32.14
C SER A 584 11.89 1.29 -31.39
N THR A 585 12.04 1.26 -30.06
CA THR A 585 12.26 2.45 -29.22
C THR A 585 13.56 2.39 -28.41
N GLY A 586 14.26 1.24 -28.46
CA GLY A 586 15.50 0.99 -27.73
C GLY A 586 16.77 1.34 -28.52
N ALA A 587 17.93 0.94 -28.00
CA ALA A 587 19.24 1.27 -28.59
C ALA A 587 19.44 0.75 -30.02
N SER A 588 18.69 -0.27 -30.43
CA SER A 588 18.69 -0.87 -31.78
C SER A 588 18.28 0.08 -32.89
N ILE A 589 17.71 1.26 -32.60
CA ILE A 589 17.33 2.23 -33.62
C ILE A 589 18.51 3.01 -34.18
N VAL A 590 19.59 3.20 -33.40
CA VAL A 590 20.71 4.09 -33.77
C VAL A 590 21.37 3.70 -35.10
N PRO A 591 21.65 2.41 -35.39
CA PRO A 591 22.20 2.00 -36.68
C PRO A 591 21.27 2.21 -37.89
N GLY A 592 19.97 2.41 -37.65
CA GLY A 592 18.95 2.62 -38.69
C GLY A 592 18.77 4.08 -39.10
N ILE A 593 19.36 5.03 -38.38
CA ILE A 593 19.22 6.47 -38.65
C ILE A 593 20.32 6.92 -39.63
N GLU A 594 19.95 7.27 -40.86
CA GLU A 594 20.90 7.70 -41.89
C GLU A 594 21.64 8.99 -41.52
N SER A 595 20.96 9.94 -40.87
CA SER A 595 21.58 11.18 -40.36
C SER A 595 22.69 10.92 -39.33
N CYS A 596 22.66 9.79 -38.62
CA CYS A 596 23.70 9.38 -37.68
C CYS A 596 24.92 8.72 -38.35
N LYS A 597 24.85 8.46 -39.66
CA LYS A 597 25.96 7.93 -40.48
C LYS A 597 26.65 9.01 -41.31
N ALA A 598 26.13 10.24 -41.30
CA ALA A 598 26.72 11.36 -42.03
C ALA A 598 28.10 11.73 -41.47
N PRO A 599 29.05 12.18 -42.32
CA PRO A 599 30.36 12.64 -41.86
C PRO A 599 30.22 13.78 -40.85
N GLY A 600 30.83 13.65 -39.67
CA GLY A 600 30.81 14.69 -38.63
C GLY A 600 29.60 14.67 -37.68
N THR A 601 28.70 13.67 -37.78
CA THR A 601 27.58 13.46 -36.82
C THR A 601 27.71 12.13 -36.09
N THR A 602 27.59 12.14 -34.76
CA THR A 602 27.53 10.92 -33.94
C THR A 602 26.28 10.90 -33.05
N CYS A 603 25.65 9.74 -32.95
CA CYS A 603 24.43 9.52 -32.16
C CYS A 603 24.67 8.45 -31.11
N HIS A 604 24.33 8.74 -29.85
CA HIS A 604 24.36 7.78 -28.75
C HIS A 604 22.97 7.62 -28.15
N PHE A 605 22.53 6.38 -27.98
CA PHE A 605 21.30 6.09 -27.25
C PHE A 605 21.46 6.47 -25.77
N LEU A 606 20.55 7.29 -25.25
CA LEU A 606 20.56 7.66 -23.83
C LEU A 606 19.62 6.78 -23.03
N SER A 607 18.33 6.86 -23.34
CA SER A 607 17.31 6.17 -22.57
C SER A 607 15.98 6.05 -23.33
N VAL A 608 15.15 5.12 -22.86
CA VAL A 608 13.76 4.97 -23.26
C VAL A 608 12.90 4.87 -22.00
N THR A 609 11.70 5.43 -22.02
CA THR A 609 10.75 5.32 -20.91
C THR A 609 10.48 3.84 -20.57
N ARG A 610 10.55 3.50 -19.28
CA ARG A 610 10.28 2.13 -18.80
C ARG A 610 8.83 1.74 -19.09
N MET A 611 8.64 0.71 -19.91
CA MET A 611 7.33 0.20 -20.30
C MET A 611 6.70 -0.77 -19.27
N GLY A 612 6.99 -0.58 -17.98
CA GLY A 612 6.50 -1.46 -16.91
C GLY A 612 4.98 -1.54 -16.86
N ILE A 613 4.30 -0.40 -17.07
CA ILE A 613 2.84 -0.32 -17.11
C ILE A 613 2.27 -1.09 -18.32
N LEU A 614 2.95 -1.09 -19.46
CA LEU A 614 2.55 -1.90 -20.62
C LEU A 614 2.77 -3.39 -20.39
N ASN A 615 3.84 -3.79 -19.71
CA ASN A 615 4.04 -5.18 -19.31
C ASN A 615 2.90 -5.66 -18.38
N VAL A 616 2.52 -4.80 -17.44
CA VAL A 616 1.38 -5.05 -16.55
C VAL A 616 0.09 -5.23 -17.34
N SER A 617 -0.12 -4.46 -18.43
CA SER A 617 -1.29 -4.64 -19.30
C SER A 617 -1.37 -6.04 -19.93
N VAL A 618 -0.23 -6.61 -20.38
CA VAL A 618 -0.18 -7.98 -20.93
C VAL A 618 -0.49 -9.02 -19.85
N VAL A 619 0.08 -8.87 -18.65
CA VAL A 619 -0.19 -9.76 -17.51
C VAL A 619 -1.68 -9.75 -17.16
N PHE A 620 -2.29 -8.57 -17.10
CA PHE A 620 -3.73 -8.46 -16.86
C PHE A 620 -4.58 -9.04 -17.99
N GLY A 621 -4.13 -8.94 -19.25
CA GLY A 621 -4.79 -9.63 -20.36
C GLY A 621 -4.83 -11.15 -20.17
N LEU A 622 -3.71 -11.76 -19.77
CA LEU A 622 -3.61 -13.20 -19.48
C LEU A 622 -4.46 -13.59 -18.27
N LEU A 623 -4.46 -12.77 -17.22
CA LEU A 623 -5.29 -13.00 -16.05
C LEU A 623 -6.78 -12.93 -16.39
N ASN A 624 -7.20 -11.99 -17.24
CA ASN A 624 -8.58 -11.93 -17.71
C ASN A 624 -8.92 -13.18 -18.52
N MET A 625 -8.06 -13.64 -19.42
CA MET A 625 -8.27 -14.90 -20.15
C MET A 625 -8.49 -16.07 -19.19
N ILE A 626 -7.65 -16.22 -18.15
CA ILE A 626 -7.79 -17.29 -17.14
C ILE A 626 -9.10 -17.17 -16.36
N LEU A 627 -9.46 -15.96 -15.94
CA LEU A 627 -10.70 -15.71 -15.20
C LEU A 627 -11.94 -16.05 -16.03
N TRP A 628 -11.98 -15.60 -17.29
CA TRP A 628 -13.08 -15.90 -18.20
C TRP A 628 -13.13 -17.39 -18.55
N ALA A 629 -11.98 -18.05 -18.76
CA ALA A 629 -11.91 -19.48 -18.97
C ALA A 629 -12.43 -20.29 -17.76
N GLY A 630 -12.06 -19.88 -16.54
CA GLY A 630 -12.59 -20.46 -15.31
C GLY A 630 -14.10 -20.25 -15.16
N ASN A 631 -14.60 -19.08 -15.57
CA ASN A 631 -16.03 -18.74 -15.48
C ASN A 631 -16.89 -19.58 -16.45
N ILE A 632 -16.36 -20.00 -17.60
CA ILE A 632 -17.07 -20.88 -18.54
C ILE A 632 -17.56 -22.15 -17.85
N TRP A 633 -16.74 -22.75 -16.97
CA TRP A 633 -17.13 -23.95 -16.22
C TRP A 633 -18.30 -23.70 -15.27
N LEU A 634 -18.32 -22.55 -14.60
CA LEU A 634 -19.39 -22.17 -13.68
C LEU A 634 -20.70 -21.95 -14.44
N ILE A 635 -20.67 -21.17 -15.53
CA ILE A 635 -21.85 -20.91 -16.36
C ILE A 635 -22.34 -22.21 -17.04
N TYR A 636 -21.41 -23.09 -17.47
CA TYR A 636 -21.78 -24.38 -18.07
C TYR A 636 -22.63 -25.24 -17.14
N LYS A 637 -22.33 -25.28 -15.83
CA LYS A 637 -23.14 -25.98 -14.83
C LYS A 637 -24.57 -25.46 -14.73
N ASP A 638 -24.76 -24.16 -14.96
CA ASP A 638 -26.07 -23.51 -14.93
C ASP A 638 -26.85 -23.69 -16.24
N THR A 639 -26.24 -24.28 -17.28
CA THR A 639 -26.93 -24.60 -18.53
C THR A 639 -27.65 -25.95 -18.49
N ASN A 640 -28.72 -26.06 -19.29
CA ASN A 640 -29.44 -27.34 -19.44
C ASN A 640 -28.58 -28.45 -20.05
N LEU A 641 -27.47 -28.13 -20.72
CA LEU A 641 -26.56 -29.12 -21.34
C LEU A 641 -25.92 -30.01 -20.27
N HIS A 642 -25.49 -29.43 -19.14
CA HIS A 642 -24.97 -30.18 -18.00
C HIS A 642 -26.08 -31.02 -17.34
N SER A 643 -27.30 -30.48 -17.21
CA SER A 643 -28.43 -31.22 -16.62
C SER A 643 -28.88 -32.41 -17.48
N GLN A 644 -28.73 -32.33 -18.81
CA GLN A 644 -29.04 -33.41 -19.74
C GLN A 644 -27.93 -34.47 -19.77
N TRP A 645 -26.66 -34.06 -19.73
CA TRP A 645 -25.52 -34.98 -19.63
C TRP A 645 -25.63 -35.87 -18.39
N ASN A 646 -25.96 -35.29 -17.22
CA ASN A 646 -26.16 -36.06 -15.99
C ASN A 646 -27.36 -37.02 -16.07
N ARG A 647 -28.44 -36.66 -16.78
CA ARG A 647 -29.59 -37.57 -17.03
C ARG A 647 -29.27 -38.69 -18.02
N ILE A 648 -28.34 -38.48 -18.95
CA ILE A 648 -27.90 -39.51 -19.91
C ILE A 648 -26.91 -40.47 -19.23
N SER A 649 -26.11 -39.99 -18.27
CA SER A 649 -25.26 -40.86 -17.45
C SER A 649 -26.03 -41.66 -16.39
N GLU A 650 -27.30 -41.31 -16.10
CA GLU A 650 -28.18 -41.99 -15.15
C GLU A 650 -29.44 -42.56 -15.83
N SER A 651 -29.34 -43.69 -16.56
CA SER A 651 -30.30 -44.85 -16.59
C SER A 651 -30.17 -45.74 -17.85
N PRO A 652 -30.52 -47.06 -17.83
CA PRO A 652 -30.61 -48.01 -16.72
C PRO A 652 -29.94 -49.40 -16.98
N THR A 653 -29.30 -49.96 -15.97
CA THR A 653 -29.14 -51.41 -15.69
C THR A 653 -29.55 -51.55 -14.22
N GLU A 654 -30.51 -52.35 -13.75
CA GLU A 654 -31.27 -53.50 -14.25
C GLU A 654 -32.70 -53.46 -13.66
N ARG A 655 -33.71 -53.75 -14.48
CA ARG A 655 -34.87 -54.56 -14.09
C ARG A 655 -34.77 -55.84 -14.91
N VAL A 656 -34.34 -56.94 -14.29
CA VAL A 656 -34.87 -58.32 -14.39
C VAL A 656 -34.36 -59.06 -13.17
#